data_AF-A0A496BKB0-F1
#
_entry.id   AF-A0A496BKB0-F1
#
_cell.length_a   1.000
_cell.length_b   1.000
_cell.length_c   1.000
_cell.angle_alpha   90.00
_cell.angle_beta   90.00
_cell.angle_gamma   90.00
#
_symmetry.space_group_name_H-M   'P 1'
#
loop_
_entity.id
_entity.type
_entity.pdbx_description
1 polymer ?
#
loop_
_entity_poly.entity_id
_entity_poly.type
_entity_poly.pdbx_seq_one_letter_code
_entity_poly.pdbx_strand_id
1 'polypeptide(L)'
;MQRNIGAAPTLENSTTCKRGVYYPESDGEPMAETPQHQQLMNKFCHYAIILALIGFGFGTADAQQNLAQQAYAIFQQNCLNCHGPHGAFTEQIVIDSASGLVNSGAVVPGNPFGSELYTRLLEADELKRMPLGGQLSDDAILTIGSWIQAGALSWEVQHDVNFISTDDMLTTLQDHLNGLDTFDRPFARYFTMTHLYNAGEDPEALAAYQVALSKLVNSLSWGFQIINPQPIDATETIFYIDLRDYEWDTREAWTQIEAVYPYLIDFDERTQANLHSKLASLRQEMACEVPFVYADWFLATASLPPLYHDILALPETEQELERELGIDVARNLQSAPGIRVWRAGTNDSGVSNHNRVVERHTSRYGAYWKSHDFASSVGAKNIFTHPLSFDRDGGEVIFNLPNGLQAYYISDALGNRIDVAPTDIVSNPGASDPAVRNGISCIGCHTEGMKAFEDGVRSDIEQTTNPAYDKDHALRLYVEKAEMDEWVSKDTQRYRDALEATGGVFGGIEPVHRFYEAFQDALDAEHAAAAVGLETEAFRQRISQESSLQNLGLTGLLSGGNVKRDVWTDNFEAVVACLYGDECLTPGPIEDDDRNTDNRISGGLIPDSNLRAVIAERLGKAPASITEDDLARLTELAADEKGIRDLTGLEHALRLERIEFRHNAISDLSPLTGLVRLNNIKLRGNRITDVSPLAKLVNVDWLGLEENAITDLSPLKGLVKLNGIGISDNPVSDVSALASLISLEGIDARRAPISDFSALATLPRLQWIEFGDDKSISQLPSLTGLKTLRRLEINNSSISDISGLAELTQLISLQLNNNSIEDVSSLAKLTRLESLELNSNVISDVSALAGLTNLEHLHLSHNVILDVSALAGLTNLEHLSLNDNAISDFSPLEELAEKIVIRVRSNPGALVQGGPKITGPWLWMLFPDAQFEDFRNRDLLADASGREVTELQVATNGATAGQSVGDKVWVSGKVGSANWQNISQVLRASGTPPTEDKQNVVYGSITLNSPREQQTKMFAGSGANHKVWLNGELLKESHGWSEDYQEFFPVTLKQGENVLLVSIHNWNHRLNGHFGFAPDTQYTLVRPGPKFSLSAEKTRFEVGSTFTVQVKVENVTDLAGWQTDIVFDPAVMRARKVTEGDFLKQDDEETFFKVGEIKNVLGKIIGVQAVRRSEDGISGQGTLLSVRFLARAAGKTRLALRSFYAGSNTGEAISASLFDIIVDVTA
;
A
#
# COMPACT_ATOMS: atom_id res chain seq x y z
N MET A 1 -55.18 -51.95 10.26
CA MET A 1 -55.89 -53.23 10.05
C MET A 1 -54.86 -54.36 9.97
N GLN A 2 -54.98 -55.35 10.86
CA GLN A 2 -54.53 -56.76 10.80
C GLN A 2 -53.13 -57.18 10.29
N ARG A 3 -52.32 -57.66 11.26
CA ARG A 3 -51.71 -59.01 11.42
C ARG A 3 -50.86 -59.65 10.29
N ASN A 4 -49.62 -60.04 10.63
CA ASN A 4 -49.22 -61.40 11.06
C ASN A 4 -47.76 -61.41 11.57
N ILE A 5 -47.46 -61.71 12.85
CA ILE A 5 -47.31 -63.01 13.56
C ILE A 5 -45.98 -63.74 13.28
N GLY A 6 -45.15 -63.84 14.33
CA GLY A 6 -44.10 -64.85 14.52
C GLY A 6 -43.54 -64.75 15.96
N ALA A 7 -43.70 -65.80 16.76
CA ALA A 7 -43.70 -65.80 18.22
C ALA A 7 -42.32 -66.03 18.89
N ALA A 8 -42.20 -65.58 20.14
CA ALA A 8 -41.13 -65.89 21.09
C ALA A 8 -41.12 -67.37 21.55
N PRO A 9 -39.99 -67.85 22.10
CA PRO A 9 -40.05 -68.29 23.49
C PRO A 9 -38.84 -67.92 24.38
N THR A 10 -39.22 -67.58 25.62
CA THR A 10 -38.58 -67.59 26.94
C THR A 10 -37.15 -68.13 27.16
N LEU A 11 -36.39 -67.34 27.93
CA LEU A 11 -35.09 -67.63 28.56
C LEU A 11 -35.21 -68.63 29.72
N GLU A 12 -34.31 -69.62 29.73
CA GLU A 12 -33.76 -70.26 30.93
C GLU A 12 -32.23 -70.20 30.88
N ASN A 13 -31.64 -70.07 32.07
CA ASN A 13 -30.22 -69.81 32.38
C ASN A 13 -29.18 -70.57 31.53
N SER A 14 -28.25 -69.84 30.91
CA SER A 14 -26.87 -70.33 30.75
C SER A 14 -25.87 -69.18 30.73
N THR A 15 -25.08 -69.12 31.80
CA THR A 15 -23.78 -68.47 31.91
C THR A 15 -22.84 -68.99 30.81
N THR A 16 -22.59 -68.20 29.77
CA THR A 16 -21.31 -68.10 29.01
C THR A 16 -21.51 -67.19 27.80
N CYS A 17 -20.82 -66.06 27.76
CA CYS A 17 -20.75 -65.21 26.59
C CYS A 17 -19.89 -65.92 25.53
N LYS A 18 -20.47 -66.32 24.40
CA LYS A 18 -19.74 -66.86 23.24
C LYS A 18 -19.61 -65.78 22.16
N ARG A 19 -18.38 -65.66 21.65
CA ARG A 19 -17.94 -64.84 20.51
C ARG A 19 -18.84 -65.00 19.28
N GLY A 20 -19.14 -63.87 18.64
CA GLY A 20 -19.69 -63.81 17.28
C GLY A 20 -19.57 -62.40 16.71
N VAL A 21 -18.42 -62.09 16.11
CA VAL A 21 -18.26 -60.97 15.17
C VAL A 21 -17.74 -61.56 13.87
N TYR A 22 -18.43 -61.24 12.78
CA TYR A 22 -18.01 -61.47 11.40
C TYR A 22 -16.79 -60.58 11.09
N TYR A 23 -15.72 -61.16 10.56
CA TYR A 23 -14.64 -60.43 9.89
C TYR A 23 -14.72 -60.69 8.37
N PRO A 24 -14.52 -59.68 7.50
CA PRO A 24 -14.09 -59.91 6.14
C PRO A 24 -12.57 -60.19 6.11
N GLU A 25 -12.16 -61.04 5.17
CA GLU A 25 -10.82 -61.62 5.03
C GLU A 25 -9.73 -60.57 4.74
N SER A 26 -8.65 -60.59 5.53
CA SER A 26 -7.29 -60.29 5.05
C SER A 26 -6.26 -60.98 5.96
N ASP A 27 -5.27 -61.62 5.33
CA ASP A 27 -4.27 -62.49 5.94
C ASP A 27 -3.48 -61.85 7.10
N GLY A 28 -3.50 -62.52 8.26
CA GLY A 28 -2.63 -62.25 9.42
C GLY A 28 -2.85 -63.29 10.53
N GLU A 29 -1.77 -63.90 11.04
CA GLU A 29 -1.82 -64.95 12.06
C GLU A 29 -2.52 -64.51 13.38
N PRO A 30 -3.18 -65.43 14.12
CA PRO A 30 -3.87 -65.07 15.37
C PRO A 30 -2.87 -64.86 16.52
N MET A 31 -2.86 -63.65 17.08
CA MET A 31 -2.19 -63.35 18.35
C MET A 31 -2.86 -64.07 19.53
N ALA A 32 -2.04 -64.60 20.45
CA ALA A 32 -2.50 -65.23 21.68
C ALA A 32 -3.06 -64.20 22.67
N GLU A 33 -4.27 -64.43 23.20
CA GLU A 33 -4.88 -63.58 24.24
C GLU A 33 -4.07 -63.65 25.54
N THR A 34 -3.70 -62.48 26.09
CA THR A 34 -2.95 -62.37 27.33
C THR A 34 -3.88 -62.46 28.57
N PRO A 35 -3.40 -62.96 29.73
CA PRO A 35 -4.20 -63.12 30.95
C PRO A 35 -4.84 -61.82 31.47
N GLN A 36 -4.21 -60.68 31.21
CA GLN A 36 -4.71 -59.34 31.57
C GLN A 36 -5.99 -58.99 30.79
N HIS A 37 -6.07 -59.33 29.51
CA HIS A 37 -7.24 -59.07 28.66
C HIS A 37 -8.48 -59.84 29.16
N GLN A 38 -8.28 -61.08 29.61
CA GLN A 38 -9.33 -61.90 30.22
C GLN A 38 -9.77 -61.40 31.61
N GLN A 39 -8.86 -60.80 32.38
CA GLN A 39 -9.14 -60.26 33.71
C GLN A 39 -9.92 -58.94 33.64
N LEU A 40 -9.58 -58.07 32.68
CA LEU A 40 -10.32 -56.85 32.37
C LEU A 40 -11.70 -57.14 31.79
N MET A 41 -11.85 -58.07 30.85
CA MET A 41 -13.18 -58.49 30.36
C MET A 41 -14.09 -59.03 31.48
N ASN A 42 -13.52 -59.77 32.45
CA ASN A 42 -14.29 -60.27 33.60
C ASN A 42 -14.68 -59.17 34.60
N LYS A 43 -13.82 -58.15 34.81
CA LYS A 43 -14.14 -56.95 35.61
C LYS A 43 -15.16 -56.05 34.90
N PHE A 44 -15.04 -55.86 33.59
CA PHE A 44 -15.96 -55.08 32.74
C PHE A 44 -17.35 -55.73 32.70
N CYS A 45 -17.42 -57.05 32.57
CA CYS A 45 -18.70 -57.78 32.68
C CYS A 45 -19.31 -57.69 34.09
N HIS A 46 -18.50 -57.67 35.16
CA HIS A 46 -19.01 -57.45 36.52
C HIS A 46 -19.56 -56.03 36.71
N TYR A 47 -18.90 -54.99 36.16
CA TYR A 47 -19.36 -53.61 36.23
C TYR A 47 -20.57 -53.33 35.33
N ALA A 48 -20.63 -53.92 34.13
CA ALA A 48 -21.79 -53.86 33.24
C ALA A 48 -23.02 -54.55 33.85
N ILE A 49 -22.83 -55.61 34.64
CA ILE A 49 -23.91 -56.26 35.41
C ILE A 49 -24.33 -55.39 36.61
N ILE A 50 -23.41 -54.67 37.26
CA ILE A 50 -23.74 -53.71 38.33
C ILE A 50 -24.51 -52.49 37.77
N LEU A 51 -24.13 -51.99 36.59
CA LEU A 51 -24.84 -50.92 35.88
C LEU A 51 -26.20 -51.38 35.33
N ALA A 52 -26.30 -52.64 34.85
CA ALA A 52 -27.58 -53.22 34.45
C ALA A 52 -28.52 -53.49 35.65
N LEU A 53 -27.99 -53.70 36.87
CA LEU A 53 -28.76 -53.81 38.11
C LEU A 53 -29.18 -52.44 38.69
N ILE A 54 -28.54 -51.34 38.26
CA ILE A 54 -28.99 -49.96 38.50
C ILE A 54 -29.92 -49.48 37.35
N GLY A 55 -29.96 -50.22 36.24
CA GLY A 55 -30.68 -49.93 34.99
C GLY A 55 -32.22 -49.95 35.01
N PHE A 56 -32.85 -49.71 36.16
CA PHE A 56 -34.28 -49.34 36.22
C PHE A 56 -34.53 -48.01 36.95
N GLY A 57 -33.50 -47.21 37.18
CA GLY A 57 -33.63 -45.80 37.52
C GLY A 57 -32.87 -44.95 36.51
N PHE A 58 -33.55 -43.99 35.90
CA PHE A 58 -32.91 -42.91 35.14
C PHE A 58 -31.74 -42.35 35.97
N GLY A 59 -30.51 -42.50 35.49
CA GLY A 59 -29.40 -41.70 35.99
C GLY A 59 -29.74 -40.23 35.73
N THR A 60 -29.53 -39.35 36.71
CA THR A 60 -29.72 -37.91 36.52
C THR A 60 -28.73 -37.43 35.45
N ALA A 61 -29.11 -36.42 34.65
CA ALA A 61 -28.21 -35.78 33.68
C ALA A 61 -26.86 -35.42 34.34
N ASP A 62 -26.90 -34.97 35.60
CA ASP A 62 -25.71 -34.67 36.42
C ASP A 62 -24.74 -35.85 36.62
N ALA A 63 -25.23 -37.09 36.70
CA ALA A 63 -24.38 -38.27 36.90
C ALA A 63 -23.66 -38.65 35.60
N GLN A 64 -24.31 -38.45 34.46
CA GLN A 64 -23.73 -38.69 33.13
C GLN A 64 -22.76 -37.58 32.73
N GLN A 65 -23.08 -36.31 33.05
CA GLN A 65 -22.18 -35.16 32.90
C GLN A 65 -20.92 -35.31 33.76
N ASN A 66 -21.07 -35.76 35.02
CA ASN A 66 -19.93 -36.06 35.88
C ASN A 66 -19.03 -37.17 35.31
N LEU A 67 -19.61 -38.17 34.65
CA LEU A 67 -18.84 -39.25 34.01
C LEU A 67 -18.06 -38.72 32.79
N ALA A 68 -18.67 -37.84 31.98
CA ALA A 68 -17.99 -37.17 30.87
C ALA A 68 -16.83 -36.27 31.35
N GLN A 69 -17.04 -35.50 32.42
CA GLN A 69 -15.99 -34.69 33.03
C GLN A 69 -14.86 -35.52 33.65
N GLN A 70 -15.17 -36.68 34.24
CA GLN A 70 -14.16 -37.60 34.75
C GLN A 70 -13.32 -38.23 33.62
N ALA A 71 -13.95 -38.61 32.50
CA ALA A 71 -13.24 -39.11 31.33
C ALA A 71 -12.32 -38.02 30.74
N TYR A 72 -12.82 -36.79 30.61
CA TYR A 72 -12.02 -35.66 30.14
C TYR A 72 -10.84 -35.34 31.06
N ALA A 73 -11.02 -35.37 32.39
CA ALA A 73 -9.92 -35.17 33.34
C ALA A 73 -8.80 -36.22 33.17
N ILE A 74 -9.15 -37.47 32.84
CA ILE A 74 -8.17 -38.53 32.54
C ILE A 74 -7.43 -38.21 31.24
N PHE A 75 -8.14 -37.77 30.20
CA PHE A 75 -7.51 -37.33 28.96
C PHE A 75 -6.57 -36.15 29.20
N GLN A 76 -7.01 -35.12 29.93
CA GLN A 76 -6.22 -33.93 30.24
C GLN A 76 -4.91 -34.26 30.94
N GLN A 77 -4.93 -35.19 31.89
CA GLN A 77 -3.75 -35.54 32.67
C GLN A 77 -2.77 -36.46 31.93
N ASN A 78 -3.25 -37.30 31.00
CA ASN A 78 -2.46 -38.44 30.50
C ASN A 78 -2.39 -38.58 28.98
N CYS A 79 -3.31 -37.94 28.25
CA CYS A 79 -3.45 -38.12 26.80
C CYS A 79 -3.31 -36.81 26.03
N LEU A 80 -3.80 -35.68 26.56
CA LEU A 80 -3.83 -34.40 25.83
C LEU A 80 -2.44 -33.82 25.53
N ASN A 81 -1.43 -34.16 26.32
CA ASN A 81 -0.05 -33.74 26.03
C ASN A 81 0.51 -34.33 24.72
N CYS A 82 -0.09 -35.41 24.22
CA CYS A 82 0.33 -36.07 22.96
C CYS A 82 -0.78 -36.14 21.91
N HIS A 83 -2.05 -36.19 22.33
CA HIS A 83 -3.24 -36.32 21.48
C HIS A 83 -4.24 -35.18 21.65
N GLY A 84 -3.94 -34.18 22.48
CA GLY A 84 -4.77 -32.99 22.58
C GLY A 84 -4.57 -32.09 21.38
N PRO A 85 -5.25 -30.93 21.33
CA PRO A 85 -5.14 -29.98 20.22
C PRO A 85 -3.70 -29.53 19.91
N HIS A 86 -2.75 -29.78 20.82
CA HIS A 86 -1.35 -29.33 20.79
C HIS A 86 -0.35 -30.46 21.10
N GLY A 87 -0.73 -31.72 20.89
CA GLY A 87 0.11 -32.88 21.21
C GLY A 87 1.27 -33.13 20.22
N ALA A 88 2.36 -33.74 20.70
CA ALA A 88 3.58 -33.99 19.90
C ALA A 88 3.45 -35.06 18.79
N PHE A 89 2.30 -35.75 18.68
CA PHE A 89 2.06 -36.81 17.70
C PHE A 89 0.75 -36.55 16.93
N THR A 90 0.83 -36.44 15.61
CA THR A 90 -0.30 -36.35 14.66
C THR A 90 -0.72 -37.73 14.14
N GLU A 91 -0.84 -38.73 15.02
CA GLU A 91 -1.55 -39.96 14.62
C GLU A 91 -3.07 -39.77 14.76
N GLN A 92 -3.83 -40.51 13.96
CA GLN A 92 -5.27 -40.42 13.62
C GLN A 92 -6.30 -40.19 14.74
N ILE A 93 -5.91 -40.11 16.01
CA ILE A 93 -6.79 -39.85 17.15
C ILE A 93 -6.42 -38.52 17.80
N VAL A 94 -7.22 -37.49 17.50
CA VAL A 94 -7.18 -36.17 18.14
C VAL A 94 -8.30 -36.09 19.18
N ILE A 95 -7.95 -35.69 20.40
CA ILE A 95 -8.83 -35.53 21.55
C ILE A 95 -9.02 -34.03 21.80
N ASP A 96 -9.83 -33.40 20.96
CA ASP A 96 -10.17 -31.97 21.00
C ASP A 96 -11.54 -31.73 21.63
N SER A 97 -12.51 -32.57 21.28
CA SER A 97 -13.87 -32.57 21.78
C SER A 97 -14.40 -34.00 21.87
N ALA A 98 -15.45 -34.20 22.66
CA ALA A 98 -16.15 -35.48 22.73
C ALA A 98 -16.75 -35.84 21.36
N SER A 99 -17.31 -34.82 20.70
CA SER A 99 -17.90 -34.91 19.36
C SER A 99 -16.85 -35.21 18.29
N GLY A 100 -15.67 -34.60 18.35
CA GLY A 100 -14.55 -34.83 17.43
C GLY A 100 -14.05 -36.27 17.47
N LEU A 101 -13.99 -36.87 18.66
CA LEU A 101 -13.66 -38.29 18.81
C LEU A 101 -14.72 -39.23 18.25
N VAL A 102 -15.99 -38.85 18.28
CA VAL A 102 -17.08 -39.63 17.67
C VAL A 102 -17.06 -39.46 16.15
N ASN A 103 -16.88 -38.25 15.66
CA ASN A 103 -16.89 -37.91 14.24
C ASN A 103 -15.70 -38.51 13.48
N SER A 104 -14.53 -38.58 14.12
CA SER A 104 -13.34 -39.26 13.57
C SER A 104 -13.46 -40.78 13.54
N GLY A 105 -14.47 -41.36 14.20
CA GLY A 105 -14.63 -42.80 14.37
C GLY A 105 -13.69 -43.41 15.41
N ALA A 106 -12.83 -42.61 16.05
CA ALA A 106 -11.95 -43.04 17.14
C ALA A 106 -12.76 -43.57 18.34
N VAL A 107 -13.98 -43.04 18.54
CA VAL A 107 -14.97 -43.51 19.51
C VAL A 107 -16.28 -43.87 18.81
N VAL A 108 -16.75 -45.10 19.02
CA VAL A 108 -18.07 -45.56 18.61
C VAL A 108 -19.00 -45.54 19.83
N PRO A 109 -19.98 -44.60 19.91
CA PRO A 109 -20.88 -44.49 21.04
C PRO A 109 -21.59 -45.80 21.39
N GLY A 110 -21.58 -46.17 22.67
CA GLY A 110 -22.20 -47.39 23.16
C GLY A 110 -21.42 -48.68 22.87
N ASN A 111 -20.29 -48.62 22.16
CA ASN A 111 -19.49 -49.78 21.80
C ASN A 111 -17.98 -49.58 22.09
N PRO A 112 -17.54 -49.68 23.36
CA PRO A 112 -16.14 -49.50 23.74
C PRO A 112 -15.17 -50.39 22.96
N PHE A 113 -15.49 -51.67 22.74
CA PHE A 113 -14.58 -52.59 22.03
C PHE A 113 -14.58 -52.41 20.50
N GLY A 114 -15.50 -51.62 19.96
CA GLY A 114 -15.47 -51.15 18.57
C GLY A 114 -14.81 -49.78 18.40
N SER A 115 -14.47 -49.10 19.50
CA SER A 115 -13.78 -47.80 19.50
C SER A 115 -12.27 -48.00 19.41
N GLU A 116 -11.64 -47.45 18.38
CA GLU A 116 -10.21 -47.55 18.18
C GLU A 116 -9.43 -47.03 19.39
N LEU A 117 -9.81 -45.86 19.92
CA LEU A 117 -9.21 -45.25 21.11
C LEU A 117 -9.17 -46.23 22.27
N TYR A 118 -10.27 -46.93 22.54
CA TYR A 118 -10.37 -47.84 23.68
C TYR A 118 -9.54 -49.11 23.49
N THR A 119 -9.47 -49.63 22.27
CA THR A 119 -8.68 -50.82 21.95
C THR A 119 -7.17 -50.57 22.08
N ARG A 120 -6.68 -49.37 21.70
CA ARG A 120 -5.28 -48.97 21.88
C ARG A 120 -4.85 -48.84 23.35
N LEU A 121 -5.79 -48.50 24.25
CA LEU A 121 -5.56 -48.51 25.70
C LEU A 121 -5.42 -49.93 26.28
N LEU A 122 -5.96 -50.94 25.58
CA LEU A 122 -5.95 -52.35 25.99
C LEU A 122 -4.86 -53.20 25.30
N GLU A 123 -4.09 -52.62 24.37
CA GLU A 123 -3.06 -53.31 23.58
C GLU A 123 -2.07 -54.10 24.46
N ALA A 124 -1.70 -55.32 24.10
CA ALA A 124 -0.81 -56.17 24.90
C ALA A 124 0.67 -55.77 24.77
N ASP A 125 1.07 -55.26 23.61
CA ASP A 125 2.44 -54.81 23.32
C ASP A 125 2.71 -53.43 23.95
N GLU A 126 3.61 -53.36 24.93
CA GLU A 126 3.94 -52.14 25.68
C GLU A 126 4.54 -51.03 24.80
N LEU A 127 5.12 -51.37 23.64
CA LEU A 127 5.66 -50.39 22.68
C LEU A 127 4.58 -49.80 21.77
N LYS A 128 3.37 -50.37 21.76
CA LYS A 128 2.22 -49.93 20.95
C LYS A 128 1.03 -49.46 21.80
N ARG A 129 1.06 -49.75 23.11
CA ARG A 129 0.03 -49.37 24.08
C ARG A 129 0.11 -47.87 24.40
N MET A 130 -1.05 -47.21 24.41
CA MET A 130 -1.16 -45.81 24.79
C MET A 130 -1.43 -45.64 26.30
N PRO A 131 -0.84 -44.62 26.98
CA PRO A 131 0.17 -43.68 26.46
C PRO A 131 1.60 -44.29 26.43
N LEU A 132 2.44 -43.86 25.47
CA LEU A 132 3.83 -44.35 25.35
C LEU A 132 4.69 -43.87 26.54
N GLY A 133 5.33 -44.80 27.26
CA GLY A 133 6.19 -44.49 28.41
C GLY A 133 5.50 -44.50 29.78
N GLY A 134 4.21 -44.86 29.87
CA GLY A 134 3.49 -45.03 31.14
C GLY A 134 2.21 -45.86 30.99
N GLN A 135 1.70 -46.46 32.08
CA GLN A 135 0.47 -47.27 32.05
C GLN A 135 -0.65 -46.56 32.82
N LEU A 136 -1.81 -46.33 32.18
CA LEU A 136 -3.04 -45.90 32.86
C LEU A 136 -3.48 -46.98 33.87
N SER A 137 -4.08 -46.56 34.98
CA SER A 137 -4.65 -47.52 35.95
C SER A 137 -5.84 -48.27 35.34
N ASP A 138 -6.09 -49.51 35.81
CA ASP A 138 -7.27 -50.29 35.44
C ASP A 138 -8.57 -49.46 35.59
N ASP A 139 -8.66 -48.63 36.65
CA ASP A 139 -9.83 -47.80 36.94
C ASP A 139 -9.99 -46.63 35.96
N ALA A 140 -8.88 -46.03 35.49
CA ALA A 140 -8.93 -44.98 34.46
C ALA A 140 -9.41 -45.54 33.12
N ILE A 141 -8.89 -46.72 32.73
CA ILE A 141 -9.32 -47.43 31.52
C ILE A 141 -10.80 -47.84 31.66
N LEU A 142 -11.25 -48.31 32.82
CA LEU A 142 -12.66 -48.62 33.07
C LEU A 142 -13.56 -47.38 33.00
N THR A 143 -13.08 -46.22 33.45
CA THR A 143 -13.83 -44.95 33.42
C THR A 143 -14.04 -44.45 31.99
N ILE A 144 -13.00 -44.46 31.15
CA ILE A 144 -13.11 -44.13 29.72
C ILE A 144 -14.07 -45.11 29.02
N GLY A 145 -13.95 -46.42 29.30
CA GLY A 145 -14.84 -47.43 28.73
C GLY A 145 -16.31 -47.23 29.15
N SER A 146 -16.54 -46.83 30.41
CA SER A 146 -17.88 -46.55 30.93
C SER A 146 -18.50 -45.30 30.30
N TRP A 147 -17.69 -44.27 30.05
CA TRP A 147 -18.12 -43.07 29.31
C TRP A 147 -18.51 -43.39 27.86
N ILE A 148 -17.70 -44.17 27.14
CA ILE A 148 -18.04 -44.61 25.77
C ILE A 148 -19.32 -45.46 25.79
N GLN A 149 -19.43 -46.40 26.74
CA GLN A 149 -20.61 -47.27 26.88
C GLN A 149 -21.89 -46.48 27.18
N ALA A 150 -21.77 -45.35 27.88
CA ALA A 150 -22.87 -44.45 28.19
C ALA A 150 -23.27 -43.52 27.02
N GLY A 151 -22.64 -43.68 25.86
CA GLY A 151 -22.96 -42.93 24.64
C GLY A 151 -21.98 -41.81 24.30
N ALA A 152 -20.81 -41.75 24.97
CA ALA A 152 -19.78 -40.75 24.71
C ALA A 152 -20.30 -39.31 24.80
N LEU A 153 -21.06 -39.00 25.86
CA LEU A 153 -21.66 -37.69 26.08
C LEU A 153 -20.61 -36.58 26.15
N SER A 154 -20.97 -35.43 25.61
CA SER A 154 -20.16 -34.21 25.55
C SER A 154 -19.65 -33.78 26.93
N TRP A 155 -18.36 -33.43 27.00
CA TRP A 155 -17.72 -32.85 28.20
C TRP A 155 -17.55 -31.33 28.08
N GLU A 156 -17.89 -30.76 26.93
CA GLU A 156 -17.96 -29.32 26.70
C GLU A 156 -19.08 -28.72 27.56
N VAL A 157 -18.78 -27.67 28.32
CA VAL A 157 -19.79 -26.93 29.07
C VAL A 157 -20.38 -25.89 28.11
N GLN A 158 -21.65 -26.02 27.72
CA GLN A 158 -22.35 -24.93 27.04
C GLN A 158 -22.39 -23.72 27.97
N HIS A 159 -21.78 -22.61 27.55
CA HIS A 159 -21.86 -21.35 28.24
C HIS A 159 -23.23 -20.71 27.96
N ASP A 160 -23.94 -20.33 29.02
CA ASP A 160 -25.21 -19.61 28.91
C ASP A 160 -24.90 -18.17 28.45
N VAL A 161 -24.91 -17.94 27.14
CA VAL A 161 -24.60 -16.64 26.53
C VAL A 161 -25.85 -15.77 26.46
N ASN A 162 -25.70 -14.48 26.77
CA ASN A 162 -26.78 -13.51 26.58
C ASN A 162 -26.81 -13.14 25.10
N PHE A 163 -27.71 -13.76 24.33
CA PHE A 163 -27.80 -13.58 22.89
C PHE A 163 -27.83 -12.10 22.48
N ILE A 164 -26.87 -11.68 21.65
CA ILE A 164 -26.78 -10.32 21.11
C ILE A 164 -27.59 -10.28 19.82
N SER A 165 -28.69 -9.52 19.81
CA SER A 165 -29.54 -9.41 18.63
C SER A 165 -28.87 -8.59 17.52
N THR A 166 -29.26 -8.84 16.27
CA THR A 166 -28.83 -8.02 15.12
C THR A 166 -29.14 -6.53 15.33
N ASP A 167 -30.26 -6.21 15.99
CA ASP A 167 -30.62 -4.82 16.31
C ASP A 167 -29.63 -4.18 17.28
N ASP A 168 -29.23 -4.90 18.33
CA ASP A 168 -28.26 -4.43 19.32
C ASP A 168 -26.86 -4.27 18.70
N MET A 169 -26.46 -5.20 17.85
CA MET A 169 -25.20 -5.13 17.10
C MET A 169 -25.15 -3.90 16.19
N LEU A 170 -26.18 -3.69 15.34
CA LEU A 170 -26.25 -2.52 14.45
C LEU A 170 -26.37 -1.21 15.23
N THR A 171 -27.06 -1.21 16.38
CA THR A 171 -27.12 -0.05 17.27
C THR A 171 -25.75 0.30 17.82
N THR A 172 -24.99 -0.70 18.26
CA THR A 172 -23.64 -0.51 18.80
C THR A 172 -22.70 0.08 17.74
N LEU A 173 -22.76 -0.43 16.50
CA LEU A 173 -22.01 0.13 15.37
C LEU A 173 -22.40 1.58 15.09
N GLN A 174 -23.70 1.88 15.03
CA GLN A 174 -24.19 3.22 14.73
C GLN A 174 -23.86 4.22 15.85
N ASP A 175 -23.95 3.83 17.11
CA ASP A 175 -23.60 4.65 18.27
C ASP A 175 -22.11 4.96 18.31
N HIS A 176 -21.26 3.97 18.03
CA HIS A 176 -19.82 4.18 17.90
C HIS A 176 -19.50 5.13 16.74
N LEU A 177 -20.06 4.89 15.54
CA LEU A 177 -19.87 5.74 14.37
C LEU A 177 -20.33 7.19 14.61
N ASN A 178 -21.44 7.37 15.32
CA ASN A 178 -21.94 8.69 15.71
C ASN A 178 -21.02 9.42 16.69
N GLY A 179 -20.22 8.69 17.46
CA GLY A 179 -19.18 9.22 18.34
C GLY A 179 -17.93 9.72 17.60
N LEU A 180 -17.72 9.30 16.34
CA LEU A 180 -16.61 9.75 15.49
C LEU A 180 -16.93 11.10 14.81
N ASP A 181 -15.87 11.86 14.50
CA ASP A 181 -15.98 13.05 13.67
C ASP A 181 -16.50 12.68 12.29
N THR A 182 -17.36 13.53 11.70
CA THR A 182 -17.89 13.33 10.35
C THR A 182 -16.81 13.12 9.28
N PHE A 183 -15.61 13.65 9.48
CA PHE A 183 -14.46 13.45 8.60
C PHE A 183 -13.89 12.02 8.68
N ASP A 184 -13.99 11.36 9.84
CA ASP A 184 -13.40 10.03 10.07
C ASP A 184 -14.35 8.89 9.68
N ARG A 185 -15.66 9.15 9.65
CA ARG A 185 -16.70 8.13 9.36
C ARG A 185 -16.48 7.34 8.05
N PRO A 186 -16.06 7.94 6.92
CA PRO A 186 -15.79 7.19 5.69
C PRO A 186 -14.67 6.15 5.82
N PHE A 187 -13.78 6.29 6.80
CA PHE A 187 -12.63 5.40 7.02
C PHE A 187 -12.87 4.35 8.10
N ALA A 188 -13.98 4.44 8.82
CA ALA A 188 -14.35 3.46 9.84
C ALA A 188 -14.73 2.12 9.20
N ARG A 189 -14.21 1.00 9.71
CA ARG A 189 -14.64 -0.36 9.36
C ARG A 189 -14.68 -1.26 10.58
N TYR A 190 -15.45 -2.34 10.51
CA TYR A 190 -15.69 -3.20 11.67
C TYR A 190 -15.48 -4.69 11.37
N PHE A 191 -14.97 -5.41 12.36
CA PHE A 191 -14.96 -6.87 12.39
C PHE A 191 -15.88 -7.33 13.51
N THR A 192 -16.63 -8.41 13.30
CA THR A 192 -17.50 -8.97 14.34
C THR A 192 -17.23 -10.47 14.58
N MET A 193 -17.26 -10.83 15.86
CA MET A 193 -17.26 -12.18 16.41
C MET A 193 -18.58 -12.47 17.12
N THR A 194 -19.60 -11.61 16.95
CA THR A 194 -20.90 -11.73 17.61
C THR A 194 -21.58 -13.05 17.26
N HIS A 195 -21.41 -13.58 16.05
CA HIS A 195 -21.94 -14.89 15.65
C HIS A 195 -21.25 -16.04 16.39
N LEU A 196 -19.94 -15.98 16.61
CA LEU A 196 -19.20 -16.97 17.41
C LEU A 196 -19.64 -16.94 18.87
N TYR A 197 -19.73 -15.74 19.45
CA TYR A 197 -20.24 -15.55 20.80
C TYR A 197 -21.66 -16.10 20.96
N ASN A 198 -22.56 -15.76 20.02
CA ASN A 198 -23.95 -16.24 20.04
C ASN A 198 -24.08 -17.75 19.81
N ALA A 199 -23.12 -18.38 19.13
CA ALA A 199 -23.06 -19.84 18.97
C ALA A 199 -22.60 -20.56 20.25
N GLY A 200 -22.13 -19.82 21.26
CA GLY A 200 -21.68 -20.37 22.54
C GLY A 200 -20.18 -20.70 22.58
N GLU A 201 -19.39 -20.09 21.71
CA GLU A 201 -17.93 -20.22 21.74
C GLU A 201 -17.34 -19.82 23.10
N ASP A 202 -16.35 -20.58 23.54
CA ASP A 202 -15.73 -20.38 24.84
C ASP A 202 -14.96 -19.03 24.92
N PRO A 203 -14.97 -18.32 26.06
CA PRO A 203 -14.24 -17.04 26.20
C PRO A 203 -12.75 -17.11 25.85
N GLU A 204 -12.07 -18.23 26.12
CA GLU A 204 -10.68 -18.43 25.74
C GLU A 204 -10.51 -18.60 24.22
N ALA A 205 -11.50 -19.18 23.53
CA ALA A 205 -11.53 -19.25 22.07
C ALA A 205 -11.72 -17.86 21.45
N LEU A 206 -12.66 -17.06 21.97
CA LEU A 206 -12.91 -15.69 21.51
C LEU A 206 -11.68 -14.78 21.69
N ALA A 207 -10.98 -14.89 22.83
CA ALA A 207 -9.72 -14.17 23.05
C ALA A 207 -8.63 -14.59 22.05
N ALA A 208 -8.57 -15.87 21.68
CA ALA A 208 -7.64 -16.34 20.65
C ALA A 208 -8.00 -15.80 19.26
N TYR A 209 -9.28 -15.71 18.90
CA TYR A 209 -9.74 -15.08 17.66
C TYR A 209 -9.33 -13.59 17.61
N GLN A 210 -9.42 -12.87 18.73
CA GLN A 210 -9.00 -11.46 18.82
C GLN A 210 -7.50 -11.29 18.55
N VAL A 211 -6.66 -12.17 19.11
CA VAL A 211 -5.21 -12.18 18.85
C VAL A 211 -4.93 -12.51 17.39
N ALA A 212 -5.64 -13.48 16.81
CA ALA A 212 -5.51 -13.84 15.40
C ALA A 212 -5.87 -12.66 14.49
N LEU A 213 -6.99 -11.99 14.77
CA LEU A 213 -7.46 -10.82 14.01
C LEU A 213 -6.45 -9.68 14.07
N SER A 214 -5.96 -9.37 15.27
CA SER A 214 -4.93 -8.34 15.49
C SER A 214 -3.66 -8.64 14.71
N LYS A 215 -3.21 -9.91 14.72
CA LYS A 215 -2.05 -10.36 13.96
C LYS A 215 -2.28 -10.22 12.45
N LEU A 216 -3.39 -10.73 11.92
CA LEU A 216 -3.60 -10.77 10.47
C LEU A 216 -3.83 -9.39 9.87
N VAL A 217 -4.65 -8.52 10.48
CA VAL A 217 -4.88 -7.16 9.99
C VAL A 217 -3.55 -6.39 9.90
N ASN A 218 -2.68 -6.52 10.91
CA ASN A 218 -1.35 -5.90 10.88
C ASN A 218 -0.37 -6.60 9.93
N SER A 219 -0.51 -7.91 9.69
CA SER A 219 0.30 -8.65 8.71
C SER A 219 -0.11 -8.38 7.26
N LEU A 220 -1.23 -7.69 7.06
CA LEU A 220 -1.77 -7.24 5.79
C LEU A 220 -1.65 -5.71 5.63
N SER A 221 -0.81 -5.05 6.42
CA SER A 221 -0.70 -3.60 6.52
C SER A 221 0.67 -3.08 6.10
N TRP A 222 0.67 -1.97 5.35
CA TRP A 222 1.86 -1.17 5.06
C TRP A 222 2.06 -0.02 6.06
N GLY A 223 1.21 0.08 7.06
CA GLY A 223 1.36 1.02 8.18
C GLY A 223 2.65 0.79 8.97
N PHE A 224 3.20 1.86 9.54
CA PHE A 224 4.47 1.81 10.30
C PHE A 224 4.30 1.37 11.75
N GLN A 225 3.07 1.35 12.26
CA GLN A 225 2.76 1.01 13.64
C GLN A 225 1.86 -0.21 13.70
N ILE A 226 2.03 -1.01 14.75
CA ILE A 226 1.07 -2.06 15.09
C ILE A 226 -0.09 -1.38 15.81
N ILE A 227 -1.27 -1.47 15.20
CA ILE A 227 -2.51 -0.92 15.74
C ILE A 227 -3.49 -2.09 15.83
N ASN A 228 -3.88 -2.46 17.05
CA ASN A 228 -4.80 -3.59 17.23
C ASN A 228 -6.24 -3.10 17.06
N PRO A 229 -7.12 -3.88 16.41
CA PRO A 229 -8.55 -3.58 16.36
C PRO A 229 -9.13 -3.34 17.76
N GLN A 230 -9.89 -2.27 17.94
CA GLN A 230 -10.38 -1.84 19.25
C GLN A 230 -11.79 -2.38 19.52
N PRO A 231 -12.04 -3.09 20.63
CA PRO A 231 -13.39 -3.52 20.96
C PRO A 231 -14.28 -2.30 21.28
N ILE A 232 -15.50 -2.29 20.74
CA ILE A 232 -16.45 -1.17 20.94
C ILE A 232 -17.66 -1.57 21.81
N ASP A 233 -17.78 -2.85 22.16
CA ASP A 233 -18.81 -3.41 23.01
C ASP A 233 -18.21 -4.03 24.29
N ALA A 234 -19.01 -4.10 25.35
CA ALA A 234 -18.55 -4.62 26.64
C ALA A 234 -18.26 -6.14 26.63
N THR A 235 -18.81 -6.85 25.65
CA THR A 235 -18.58 -8.29 25.41
C THR A 235 -17.38 -8.54 24.50
N GLU A 236 -16.71 -7.49 24.01
CA GLU A 236 -15.54 -7.56 23.12
C GLU A 236 -15.78 -8.44 21.87
N THR A 237 -16.97 -8.31 21.26
CA THR A 237 -17.37 -9.06 20.06
C THR A 237 -17.35 -8.22 18.79
N ILE A 238 -17.26 -6.89 18.87
CA ILE A 238 -17.25 -5.98 17.73
C ILE A 238 -16.01 -5.11 17.82
N PHE A 239 -15.20 -5.12 16.76
CA PHE A 239 -13.90 -4.46 16.70
C PHE A 239 -13.88 -3.39 15.63
N TYR A 240 -13.45 -2.18 16.00
CA TYR A 240 -13.28 -1.04 15.11
C TYR A 240 -11.84 -0.96 14.59
N ILE A 241 -11.72 -0.62 13.31
CA ILE A 241 -10.49 -0.16 12.68
C ILE A 241 -10.71 1.12 11.88
N ASP A 242 -9.66 1.94 11.78
CA ASP A 242 -9.56 3.05 10.83
C ASP A 242 -8.66 2.63 9.66
N LEU A 243 -9.14 2.71 8.42
CA LEU A 243 -8.38 2.24 7.25
C LEU A 243 -7.02 2.93 7.08
N ARG A 244 -6.89 4.18 7.53
CA ARG A 244 -5.67 4.98 7.37
C ARG A 244 -4.53 4.50 8.25
N ASP A 245 -4.85 3.89 9.39
CA ASP A 245 -3.87 3.31 10.32
C ASP A 245 -3.08 2.15 9.68
N TYR A 246 -3.66 1.52 8.66
CA TYR A 246 -3.09 0.36 7.97
C TYR A 246 -2.62 0.64 6.53
N GLU A 247 -2.75 1.89 6.07
CA GLU A 247 -2.57 2.30 4.66
C GLU A 247 -3.51 1.53 3.71
N TRP A 248 -4.70 1.14 4.19
CA TRP A 248 -5.71 0.41 3.42
C TRP A 248 -6.59 1.33 2.57
N ASP A 249 -6.68 2.61 2.93
CA ASP A 249 -7.40 3.64 2.17
C ASP A 249 -6.68 3.99 0.86
N THR A 250 -5.35 4.07 0.88
CA THR A 250 -4.54 4.38 -0.31
C THR A 250 -4.32 3.18 -1.23
N ARG A 251 -4.60 1.96 -0.75
CA ARG A 251 -4.42 0.69 -1.48
C ARG A 251 -5.73 -0.03 -1.81
N GLU A 252 -6.87 0.61 -1.53
CA GLU A 252 -8.22 0.07 -1.79
C GLU A 252 -8.46 -1.33 -1.19
N ALA A 253 -7.78 -1.67 -0.08
CA ALA A 253 -7.80 -3.01 0.49
C ALA A 253 -9.20 -3.43 0.95
N TRP A 254 -9.98 -2.51 1.52
CA TRP A 254 -11.36 -2.81 1.92
C TRP A 254 -12.27 -3.12 0.71
N THR A 255 -12.03 -2.47 -0.42
CA THR A 255 -12.76 -2.76 -1.67
C THR A 255 -12.51 -4.19 -2.13
N GLN A 256 -11.28 -4.70 -1.99
CA GLN A 256 -10.95 -6.09 -2.31
C GLN A 256 -11.65 -7.07 -1.36
N ILE A 257 -11.72 -6.75 -0.06
CA ILE A 257 -12.45 -7.53 0.94
C ILE A 257 -13.95 -7.57 0.62
N GLU A 258 -14.54 -6.41 0.32
CA GLU A 258 -15.95 -6.25 -0.03
C GLU A 258 -16.33 -7.05 -1.28
N ALA A 259 -15.46 -7.07 -2.29
CA ALA A 259 -15.72 -7.75 -3.56
C ALA A 259 -15.90 -9.27 -3.45
N VAL A 260 -15.37 -9.89 -2.39
CA VAL A 260 -15.38 -11.35 -2.19
C VAL A 260 -16.09 -11.80 -0.90
N TYR A 261 -16.67 -10.87 -0.14
CA TYR A 261 -17.36 -11.21 1.12
C TYR A 261 -18.73 -11.87 0.87
N PRO A 262 -18.93 -13.16 1.25
CA PRO A 262 -20.14 -13.89 0.86
C PRO A 262 -21.29 -13.76 1.86
N TYR A 263 -21.03 -13.23 3.06
CA TYR A 263 -22.01 -13.20 4.16
C TYR A 263 -22.77 -11.87 4.24
N LEU A 264 -23.27 -11.41 3.09
CA LEU A 264 -24.09 -10.21 2.98
C LEU A 264 -25.47 -10.45 3.58
N ILE A 265 -25.87 -9.57 4.50
CA ILE A 265 -27.23 -9.56 5.05
C ILE A 265 -27.92 -8.29 4.54
N ASP A 266 -29.09 -8.47 3.95
CA ASP A 266 -29.99 -7.38 3.58
C ASP A 266 -31.35 -7.57 4.27
N PHE A 267 -31.99 -6.45 4.59
CA PHE A 267 -33.23 -6.42 5.35
C PHE A 267 -34.34 -5.79 4.51
N ASP A 268 -35.52 -6.40 4.50
CA ASP A 268 -36.64 -5.88 3.74
C ASP A 268 -37.20 -4.59 4.37
N GLU A 269 -37.42 -3.57 3.52
CA GLU A 269 -37.84 -2.23 3.93
C GLU A 269 -39.22 -2.23 4.62
N ARG A 270 -40.09 -3.20 4.33
CA ARG A 270 -41.46 -3.26 4.86
C ARG A 270 -41.53 -4.03 6.16
N THR A 271 -40.84 -5.16 6.24
CA THR A 271 -40.96 -6.12 7.34
C THR A 271 -39.88 -5.91 8.41
N GLN A 272 -38.71 -5.38 8.07
CA GLN A 272 -37.63 -5.04 9.00
C GLN A 272 -37.10 -3.59 8.82
N ALA A 273 -38.02 -2.63 8.64
CA ALA A 273 -37.71 -1.21 8.40
C ALA A 273 -36.62 -0.60 9.33
N ASN A 274 -36.59 -0.99 10.61
CA ASN A 274 -35.58 -0.49 11.57
C ASN A 274 -34.16 -0.98 11.24
N LEU A 275 -34.01 -2.29 10.97
CA LEU A 275 -32.72 -2.90 10.63
C LEU A 275 -32.23 -2.39 9.27
N HIS A 276 -33.14 -2.32 8.29
CA HIS A 276 -32.87 -1.75 6.97
C HIS A 276 -32.35 -0.31 7.08
N SER A 277 -33.04 0.55 7.85
CA SER A 277 -32.64 1.95 8.03
C SER A 277 -31.28 2.09 8.73
N LYS A 278 -30.96 1.26 9.71
CA LYS A 278 -29.66 1.29 10.40
C LYS A 278 -28.53 0.87 9.46
N LEU A 279 -28.70 -0.23 8.73
CA LEU A 279 -27.70 -0.71 7.78
C LEU A 279 -27.47 0.30 6.63
N ALA A 280 -28.54 0.89 6.09
CA ALA A 280 -28.44 1.94 5.07
C ALA A 280 -27.70 3.19 5.57
N SER A 281 -27.92 3.59 6.83
CA SER A 281 -27.21 4.72 7.44
C SER A 281 -25.71 4.42 7.57
N LEU A 282 -25.35 3.24 8.06
CA LEU A 282 -23.95 2.81 8.15
C LEU A 282 -23.27 2.83 6.77
N ARG A 283 -23.88 2.21 5.75
CA ARG A 283 -23.36 2.20 4.37
C ARG A 283 -23.14 3.61 3.83
N GLN A 284 -24.11 4.50 4.04
CA GLN A 284 -24.04 5.87 3.57
C GLN A 284 -22.93 6.66 4.27
N GLU A 285 -22.83 6.57 5.59
CA GLU A 285 -21.86 7.36 6.38
C GLU A 285 -20.43 6.85 6.24
N MET A 286 -20.26 5.54 6.02
CA MET A 286 -18.95 4.89 5.84
C MET A 286 -18.50 4.80 4.37
N ALA A 287 -19.38 5.17 3.44
CA ALA A 287 -19.15 5.11 1.99
C ALA A 287 -18.68 3.71 1.51
N CYS A 288 -19.40 2.67 1.91
CA CYS A 288 -19.13 1.27 1.52
C CYS A 288 -20.40 0.42 1.52
N GLU A 289 -20.43 -0.70 0.78
CA GLU A 289 -21.56 -1.63 0.82
C GLU A 289 -21.47 -2.62 1.98
N VAL A 290 -20.25 -2.88 2.47
CA VAL A 290 -19.99 -3.83 3.57
C VAL A 290 -19.36 -3.10 4.76
N PRO A 291 -20.19 -2.61 5.72
CA PRO A 291 -19.69 -1.92 6.92
C PRO A 291 -18.90 -2.82 7.88
N PHE A 292 -19.22 -4.11 7.92
CA PHE A 292 -18.59 -5.07 8.82
C PHE A 292 -18.43 -6.45 8.18
N VAL A 293 -17.43 -7.21 8.62
CA VAL A 293 -17.20 -8.60 8.18
C VAL A 293 -17.00 -9.55 9.36
N TYR A 294 -17.32 -10.83 9.17
CA TYR A 294 -17.03 -11.87 10.15
C TYR A 294 -15.52 -12.11 10.30
N ALA A 295 -15.04 -12.11 11.55
CA ALA A 295 -13.61 -12.21 11.84
C ALA A 295 -13.02 -13.58 11.48
N ASP A 296 -13.74 -14.69 11.71
CA ASP A 296 -13.33 -16.05 11.33
C ASP A 296 -13.22 -16.20 9.80
N TRP A 297 -14.19 -15.67 9.05
CA TRP A 297 -14.12 -15.62 7.59
C TRP A 297 -12.91 -14.82 7.10
N PHE A 298 -12.67 -13.64 7.68
CA PHE A 298 -11.54 -12.80 7.31
C PHE A 298 -10.22 -13.53 7.57
N LEU A 299 -10.09 -14.19 8.73
CA LEU A 299 -8.91 -14.99 9.07
C LEU A 299 -8.66 -16.12 8.06
N ALA A 300 -9.71 -16.82 7.64
CA ALA A 300 -9.60 -17.93 6.71
C ALA A 300 -9.36 -17.49 5.26
N THR A 301 -9.92 -16.35 4.84
CA THR A 301 -9.94 -15.94 3.43
C THR A 301 -8.83 -14.92 3.11
N ALA A 302 -8.62 -13.91 3.96
CA ALA A 302 -7.61 -12.88 3.70
C ALA A 302 -6.17 -13.36 3.94
N SER A 303 -6.00 -14.53 4.57
CA SER A 303 -4.71 -15.21 4.68
C SER A 303 -4.34 -16.05 3.45
N LEU A 304 -5.23 -16.15 2.45
CA LEU A 304 -5.06 -16.91 1.22
C LEU A 304 -5.10 -16.03 -0.04
N PRO A 305 -4.36 -16.38 -1.10
CA PRO A 305 -4.51 -15.74 -2.41
C PRO A 305 -5.86 -16.12 -3.06
N PRO A 306 -6.41 -15.26 -3.95
CA PRO A 306 -5.83 -13.99 -4.39
C PRO A 306 -5.97 -12.84 -3.37
N LEU A 307 -6.92 -12.92 -2.42
CA LEU A 307 -7.22 -11.81 -1.51
C LEU A 307 -6.01 -11.35 -0.68
N TYR A 308 -5.17 -12.27 -0.22
CA TYR A 308 -3.89 -11.95 0.44
C TYR A 308 -2.97 -11.08 -0.42
N HIS A 309 -2.87 -11.41 -1.72
CA HIS A 309 -2.08 -10.66 -2.68
C HIS A 309 -2.69 -9.27 -2.96
N ASP A 310 -4.00 -9.22 -3.10
CA ASP A 310 -4.75 -8.02 -3.47
C ASP A 310 -4.71 -6.97 -2.34
N ILE A 311 -4.91 -7.38 -1.08
CA ILE A 311 -4.84 -6.48 0.08
C ILE A 311 -3.43 -5.89 0.26
N LEU A 312 -2.39 -6.72 0.11
CA LEU A 312 -1.00 -6.25 0.20
C LEU A 312 -0.54 -5.52 -1.07
N ALA A 313 -1.32 -5.58 -2.16
CA ALA A 313 -0.97 -5.17 -3.51
C ALA A 313 0.43 -5.68 -3.91
N LEU A 314 0.67 -6.97 -3.70
CA LEU A 314 1.94 -7.58 -4.09
C LEU A 314 2.10 -7.52 -5.62
N PRO A 315 3.32 -7.35 -6.16
CA PRO A 315 3.52 -7.31 -7.61
C PRO A 315 3.58 -8.72 -8.22
N GLU A 316 3.43 -8.81 -9.54
CA GLU A 316 3.43 -10.09 -10.26
C GLU A 316 4.81 -10.74 -10.35
N THR A 317 5.89 -9.98 -10.13
CA THR A 317 7.26 -10.51 -10.20
C THR A 317 8.10 -10.18 -8.97
N GLU A 318 9.03 -11.08 -8.62
CA GLU A 318 10.00 -10.86 -7.55
C GLU A 318 10.84 -9.60 -7.80
N GLN A 319 11.17 -9.31 -9.06
CA GLN A 319 12.00 -8.16 -9.42
C GLN A 319 11.30 -6.83 -9.14
N GLU A 320 9.99 -6.77 -9.35
CA GLU A 320 9.19 -5.60 -8.99
C GLU A 320 9.12 -5.44 -7.46
N LEU A 321 8.91 -6.53 -6.72
CA LEU A 321 8.94 -6.52 -5.26
C LEU A 321 10.31 -6.05 -4.74
N GLU A 322 11.39 -6.57 -5.29
CA GLU A 322 12.76 -6.18 -4.96
C GLU A 322 12.96 -4.67 -5.20
N ARG A 323 12.48 -4.12 -6.32
CA ARG A 323 12.54 -2.69 -6.63
C ARG A 323 11.77 -1.84 -5.63
N GLU A 324 10.55 -2.24 -5.28
CA GLU A 324 9.73 -1.54 -4.27
C GLU A 324 10.41 -1.52 -2.90
N LEU A 325 11.10 -2.60 -2.56
CA LEU A 325 11.85 -2.75 -1.32
C LEU A 325 13.26 -2.13 -1.38
N GLY A 326 13.65 -1.52 -2.50
CA GLY A 326 14.94 -0.86 -2.69
C GLY A 326 16.14 -1.83 -2.77
N ILE A 327 15.91 -3.03 -3.30
CA ILE A 327 16.89 -4.11 -3.41
C ILE A 327 17.32 -4.25 -4.87
N ASP A 328 18.64 -4.33 -5.08
CA ASP A 328 19.23 -4.72 -6.35
C ASP A 328 20.01 -6.03 -6.10
N VAL A 329 19.36 -7.16 -6.39
CA VAL A 329 19.92 -8.50 -6.12
C VAL A 329 21.19 -8.73 -6.91
N ALA A 330 21.18 -8.43 -8.21
CA ALA A 330 22.34 -8.60 -9.08
C ALA A 330 23.55 -7.80 -8.58
N ARG A 331 23.36 -6.52 -8.26
CA ARG A 331 24.43 -5.66 -7.72
C ARG A 331 24.90 -6.12 -6.36
N ASN A 332 23.98 -6.52 -5.48
CA ASN A 332 24.35 -7.00 -4.14
C ASN A 332 25.23 -8.26 -4.25
N LEU A 333 24.83 -9.23 -5.07
CA LEU A 333 25.60 -10.45 -5.31
C LEU A 333 26.98 -10.13 -5.88
N GLN A 334 27.07 -9.21 -6.86
CA GLN A 334 28.34 -8.89 -7.51
C GLN A 334 29.29 -8.06 -6.62
N SER A 335 28.77 -7.04 -5.93
CA SER A 335 29.59 -5.95 -5.35
C SER A 335 29.52 -5.82 -3.84
N ALA A 336 28.57 -6.49 -3.16
CA ALA A 336 28.39 -6.39 -1.72
C ALA A 336 28.14 -7.74 -0.99
N PRO A 337 28.79 -8.86 -1.38
CA PRO A 337 28.70 -10.11 -0.62
C PRO A 337 29.28 -9.93 0.80
N GLY A 338 28.55 -10.39 1.81
CA GLY A 338 28.88 -10.22 3.23
C GLY A 338 28.61 -8.81 3.79
N ILE A 339 28.06 -7.90 2.97
CA ILE A 339 27.79 -6.51 3.36
C ILE A 339 26.31 -6.14 3.18
N ARG A 340 25.74 -6.49 2.02
CA ARG A 340 24.32 -6.29 1.72
C ARG A 340 23.59 -7.57 1.33
N VAL A 341 24.32 -8.65 1.05
CA VAL A 341 23.79 -9.98 0.80
C VAL A 341 24.61 -11.07 1.49
N TRP A 342 23.93 -12.05 2.06
CA TRP A 342 24.50 -13.23 2.72
C TRP A 342 23.79 -14.48 2.20
N ARG A 343 24.53 -15.56 1.99
CA ARG A 343 23.98 -16.80 1.42
C ARG A 343 24.34 -18.01 2.27
N ALA A 344 23.45 -19.00 2.30
CA ALA A 344 23.71 -20.33 2.83
C ALA A 344 23.01 -21.38 1.95
N GLY A 345 23.52 -22.60 1.91
CA GLY A 345 22.91 -23.68 1.13
C GLY A 345 23.01 -25.04 1.80
N THR A 346 22.01 -25.89 1.57
CA THR A 346 21.95 -27.26 2.11
C THR A 346 21.41 -28.23 1.06
N ASN A 347 21.74 -29.51 1.21
CA ASN A 347 21.13 -30.63 0.48
C ASN A 347 19.91 -31.23 1.19
N ASP A 348 19.69 -30.88 2.46
CA ASP A 348 18.60 -31.38 3.29
C ASP A 348 18.00 -30.20 4.06
N SER A 349 16.81 -29.75 3.64
CA SER A 349 16.11 -28.59 4.19
C SER A 349 14.88 -28.96 5.04
N GLY A 350 14.46 -30.23 5.00
CA GLY A 350 13.19 -30.69 5.60
C GLY A 350 11.91 -30.19 4.90
N VAL A 351 12.01 -29.34 3.87
CA VAL A 351 10.88 -28.73 3.13
C VAL A 351 10.96 -29.06 1.63
N SER A 352 12.16 -29.01 1.06
CA SER A 352 12.48 -29.58 -0.26
C SER A 352 13.24 -30.90 -0.11
N ASN A 353 12.95 -31.87 -0.98
CA ASN A 353 13.66 -33.15 -1.08
C ASN A 353 15.02 -33.03 -1.81
N HIS A 354 15.40 -31.83 -2.21
CA HIS A 354 16.59 -31.54 -3.01
C HIS A 354 17.37 -30.37 -2.40
N ASN A 355 18.34 -29.85 -3.16
CA ASN A 355 19.12 -28.69 -2.73
C ASN A 355 18.20 -27.51 -2.39
N ARG A 356 18.62 -26.66 -1.47
CA ARG A 356 17.99 -25.36 -1.19
C ARG A 356 19.06 -24.33 -0.87
N VAL A 357 18.90 -23.13 -1.40
CA VAL A 357 19.75 -21.97 -1.09
C VAL A 357 18.88 -20.91 -0.47
N VAL A 358 19.40 -20.22 0.55
CA VAL A 358 18.76 -19.05 1.15
C VAL A 358 19.69 -17.86 1.06
N GLU A 359 19.12 -16.71 0.73
CA GLU A 359 19.78 -15.43 0.55
C GLU A 359 19.09 -14.39 1.42
N ARG A 360 19.87 -13.67 2.22
CA ARG A 360 19.39 -12.50 2.95
C ARG A 360 19.90 -11.25 2.28
N HIS A 361 19.02 -10.33 1.95
CA HIS A 361 19.32 -8.98 1.49
C HIS A 361 18.91 -7.94 2.55
N THR A 362 19.64 -6.83 2.59
CA THR A 362 19.17 -5.63 3.31
C THR A 362 18.11 -4.93 2.45
N SER A 363 16.95 -4.65 3.04
CA SER A 363 15.82 -3.99 2.38
C SER A 363 15.47 -2.66 3.06
N ARG A 364 14.68 -1.83 2.39
CA ARG A 364 14.18 -0.54 2.92
C ARG A 364 13.54 -0.67 4.29
N TYR A 365 12.78 -1.74 4.50
CA TYR A 365 12.05 -1.98 5.74
C TYR A 365 12.70 -3.05 6.61
N GLY A 366 13.94 -3.49 6.36
CA GLY A 366 14.60 -4.50 7.19
C GLY A 366 15.35 -5.55 6.41
N ALA A 367 14.83 -6.76 6.48
CA ALA A 367 15.33 -7.91 5.78
C ALA A 367 14.40 -8.31 4.63
N TYR A 368 15.03 -8.89 3.61
CA TYR A 368 14.40 -9.61 2.53
C TYR A 368 15.15 -10.93 2.41
N TRP A 369 14.45 -12.01 2.72
CA TRP A 369 14.96 -13.36 2.64
C TRP A 369 14.37 -14.00 1.41
N LYS A 370 15.22 -14.59 0.59
CA LYS A 370 14.84 -15.29 -0.64
C LYS A 370 15.41 -16.68 -0.60
N SER A 371 14.62 -17.65 -1.00
CA SER A 371 15.08 -19.01 -1.21
C SER A 371 15.07 -19.37 -2.68
N HIS A 372 15.98 -20.27 -3.03
CA HIS A 372 16.03 -20.93 -4.32
C HIS A 372 15.83 -22.41 -4.05
N ASP A 373 14.72 -22.93 -4.55
CA ASP A 373 14.30 -24.32 -4.41
C ASP A 373 14.51 -25.07 -5.73
N PHE A 374 14.75 -26.38 -5.64
CA PHE A 374 15.19 -27.19 -6.77
C PHE A 374 14.38 -28.50 -6.85
N ALA A 375 14.09 -28.95 -8.06
CA ALA A 375 13.45 -30.23 -8.35
C ALA A 375 14.48 -31.37 -8.56
N SER A 376 15.79 -31.08 -8.49
CA SER A 376 16.85 -32.08 -8.51
C SER A 376 18.18 -31.51 -7.96
N SER A 377 19.12 -32.37 -7.59
CA SER A 377 20.44 -31.97 -7.06
C SER A 377 21.60 -32.21 -8.03
N VAL A 378 21.36 -32.24 -9.35
CA VAL A 378 22.36 -32.60 -10.38
C VAL A 378 22.63 -31.46 -11.38
N GLY A 379 23.77 -31.51 -12.07
CA GLY A 379 24.12 -30.52 -13.10
C GLY A 379 24.24 -29.10 -12.54
N ALA A 380 23.67 -28.11 -13.25
CA ALA A 380 23.61 -26.72 -12.82
C ALA A 380 22.79 -26.49 -11.54
N LYS A 381 22.04 -27.50 -11.07
CA LYS A 381 21.27 -27.47 -9.83
C LYS A 381 22.06 -27.96 -8.62
N ASN A 382 23.29 -28.45 -8.84
CA ASN A 382 24.17 -28.91 -7.76
C ASN A 382 24.94 -27.74 -7.15
N ILE A 383 24.43 -27.24 -6.01
CA ILE A 383 24.92 -26.03 -5.34
C ILE A 383 26.34 -26.15 -4.76
N PHE A 384 26.86 -27.37 -4.58
CA PHE A 384 28.25 -27.60 -4.13
C PHE A 384 29.24 -27.42 -5.29
N THR A 385 28.83 -27.81 -6.50
CA THR A 385 29.65 -27.59 -7.72
C THR A 385 29.43 -26.23 -8.37
N HIS A 386 28.26 -25.62 -8.13
CA HIS A 386 27.81 -24.37 -8.75
C HIS A 386 27.33 -23.33 -7.72
N PRO A 387 28.14 -22.96 -6.71
CA PRO A 387 27.68 -22.11 -5.60
C PRO A 387 27.38 -20.65 -6.01
N LEU A 388 27.87 -20.18 -7.15
CA LEU A 388 27.67 -18.79 -7.61
C LEU A 388 26.64 -18.64 -8.73
N SER A 389 26.32 -19.70 -9.46
CA SER A 389 25.43 -19.66 -10.63
C SER A 389 24.74 -21.00 -10.79
N PHE A 390 23.44 -21.06 -10.50
CA PHE A 390 22.64 -22.28 -10.47
C PHE A 390 21.25 -22.04 -11.07
N ASP A 391 20.62 -23.12 -11.54
CA ASP A 391 19.25 -23.08 -12.10
C ASP A 391 18.24 -23.48 -11.02
N ARG A 392 17.45 -22.53 -10.52
CA ARG A 392 16.35 -22.80 -9.57
C ARG A 392 15.09 -23.25 -10.29
N ASP A 393 14.18 -23.93 -9.58
CA ASP A 393 12.85 -24.32 -10.10
C ASP A 393 11.70 -23.56 -9.44
N GLY A 394 11.98 -22.83 -8.35
CA GLY A 394 11.04 -21.98 -7.65
C GLY A 394 11.70 -21.31 -6.45
N GLY A 395 10.91 -20.59 -5.66
CA GLY A 395 11.41 -20.00 -4.43
C GLY A 395 10.31 -19.41 -3.56
N GLU A 396 10.70 -19.12 -2.33
CA GLU A 396 9.93 -18.36 -1.36
C GLU A 396 10.71 -17.12 -0.94
N VAL A 397 10.00 -16.02 -0.78
CA VAL A 397 10.48 -14.75 -0.28
C VAL A 397 9.73 -14.39 1.00
N ILE A 398 10.48 -14.02 2.04
CA ILE A 398 9.99 -13.52 3.32
C ILE A 398 10.58 -12.13 3.51
N PHE A 399 9.75 -11.10 3.61
CA PHE A 399 10.22 -9.72 3.74
C PHE A 399 9.53 -8.99 4.88
N ASN A 400 10.24 -8.01 5.46
CA ASN A 400 9.66 -7.19 6.51
C ASN A 400 8.71 -6.13 5.96
N LEU A 401 7.54 -6.03 6.59
CA LEU A 401 6.65 -4.89 6.49
C LEU A 401 7.17 -3.72 7.34
N PRO A 402 6.70 -2.48 7.10
CA PRO A 402 7.15 -1.29 7.84
C PRO A 402 6.94 -1.39 9.36
N ASN A 403 5.84 -2.02 9.79
CA ASN A 403 5.51 -2.27 11.21
C ASN A 403 6.35 -3.40 11.87
N GLY A 404 7.22 -4.08 11.12
CA GLY A 404 8.11 -5.12 11.64
C GLY A 404 7.58 -6.55 11.55
N LEU A 405 6.31 -6.76 11.18
CA LEU A 405 5.81 -8.08 10.80
C LEU A 405 6.41 -8.54 9.47
N GLN A 406 6.09 -9.77 9.07
CA GLN A 406 6.58 -10.39 7.84
C GLN A 406 5.43 -10.63 6.86
N ALA A 407 5.72 -10.44 5.58
CA ALA A 407 4.88 -10.83 4.46
C ALA A 407 5.62 -11.83 3.57
N TYR A 408 4.85 -12.57 2.79
CA TYR A 408 5.29 -13.78 2.11
C TYR A 408 4.97 -13.71 0.62
N TYR A 409 5.85 -14.31 -0.17
CA TYR A 409 5.74 -14.34 -1.61
C TYR A 409 6.32 -15.65 -2.13
N ILE A 410 5.58 -16.38 -2.95
CA ILE A 410 6.04 -17.61 -3.59
C ILE A 410 6.19 -17.35 -5.08
N SER A 411 7.25 -17.88 -5.67
CA SER A 411 7.56 -17.70 -7.07
C SER A 411 7.89 -18.99 -7.81
N ASP A 412 7.63 -18.99 -9.12
CA ASP A 412 8.13 -20.00 -10.04
C ASP A 412 9.63 -19.80 -10.37
N ALA A 413 10.18 -20.68 -11.21
CA ALA A 413 11.58 -20.61 -11.64
C ALA A 413 11.97 -19.23 -12.25
N LEU A 414 11.02 -18.58 -12.94
CA LEU A 414 11.21 -17.29 -13.61
C LEU A 414 11.06 -16.10 -12.65
N GLY A 415 10.60 -16.34 -11.42
CA GLY A 415 10.32 -15.29 -10.44
C GLY A 415 8.94 -14.68 -10.57
N ASN A 416 8.00 -15.31 -11.28
CA ASN A 416 6.60 -14.88 -11.31
C ASN A 416 5.89 -15.35 -10.04
N ARG A 417 5.03 -14.50 -9.48
CA ARG A 417 4.19 -14.84 -8.33
C ARG A 417 3.29 -16.02 -8.65
N ILE A 418 3.17 -16.94 -7.70
CA ILE A 418 2.20 -18.03 -7.77
C ILE A 418 1.48 -18.19 -6.43
N ASP A 419 0.25 -18.69 -6.50
CA ASP A 419 -0.60 -18.90 -5.31
C ASP A 419 -0.17 -20.14 -4.52
N VAL A 420 0.24 -21.18 -5.23
CA VAL A 420 0.54 -22.52 -4.69
C VAL A 420 1.85 -23.03 -5.28
N ALA A 421 2.79 -23.43 -4.42
CA ALA A 421 4.05 -24.01 -4.85
C ALA A 421 3.84 -25.44 -5.41
N PRO A 422 4.57 -25.84 -6.47
CA PRO A 422 4.54 -27.22 -6.96
C PRO A 422 5.05 -28.21 -5.91
N THR A 423 4.24 -29.22 -5.58
CA THR A 423 4.52 -30.19 -4.50
C THR A 423 5.74 -31.07 -4.75
N ASP A 424 6.18 -31.19 -5.99
CA ASP A 424 7.40 -31.90 -6.39
C ASP A 424 8.68 -31.10 -6.11
N ILE A 425 8.57 -29.79 -5.86
CA ILE A 425 9.68 -28.89 -5.51
C ILE A 425 9.72 -28.65 -4.00
N VAL A 426 8.57 -28.26 -3.42
CA VAL A 426 8.39 -27.96 -2.00
C VAL A 426 7.04 -28.52 -1.55
N SER A 427 7.03 -29.22 -0.42
CA SER A 427 5.80 -29.75 0.17
C SER A 427 5.82 -29.58 1.68
N ASN A 428 4.65 -29.67 2.32
CA ASN A 428 4.53 -29.79 3.77
C ASN A 428 4.12 -31.23 4.15
N PRO A 429 5.06 -32.17 4.31
CA PRO A 429 4.75 -33.60 4.42
C PRO A 429 4.00 -33.96 5.72
N GLY A 430 4.01 -33.05 6.70
CA GLY A 430 3.34 -33.23 8.00
C GLY A 430 1.93 -32.65 8.08
N ALA A 431 1.45 -31.95 7.05
CA ALA A 431 0.10 -31.39 6.99
C ALA A 431 -0.90 -32.34 6.32
N SER A 432 -2.18 -32.15 6.63
CA SER A 432 -3.30 -32.86 5.97
C SER A 432 -3.39 -32.54 4.47
N ASP A 433 -2.99 -31.32 4.09
CA ASP A 433 -2.77 -30.87 2.73
C ASP A 433 -1.28 -30.56 2.50
N PRO A 434 -0.58 -31.30 1.63
CA PRO A 434 0.85 -31.11 1.39
C PRO A 434 1.16 -29.85 0.55
N ALA A 435 0.15 -29.19 -0.03
CA ALA A 435 0.33 -28.01 -0.86
C ALA A 435 0.69 -26.77 -0.04
N VAL A 436 1.77 -26.09 -0.44
CA VAL A 436 2.23 -24.84 0.20
C VAL A 436 1.60 -23.66 -0.53
N ARG A 437 0.71 -22.94 0.16
CA ARG A 437 0.01 -21.75 -0.36
C ARG A 437 0.60 -20.49 0.23
N ASN A 438 0.77 -19.46 -0.61
CA ASN A 438 1.29 -18.19 -0.15
C ASN A 438 0.38 -17.59 0.93
N GLY A 439 0.95 -16.87 1.90
CA GLY A 439 0.20 -16.42 3.07
C GLY A 439 0.05 -17.53 4.10
N ILE A 440 -1.05 -18.29 4.10
CA ILE A 440 -1.42 -19.19 5.21
C ILE A 440 -0.37 -20.27 5.53
N SER A 441 0.20 -20.95 4.54
CA SER A 441 1.20 -22.00 4.79
C SER A 441 2.50 -21.39 5.31
N CYS A 442 2.88 -20.21 4.81
CA CYS A 442 4.06 -19.48 5.24
C CYS A 442 3.88 -18.92 6.67
N ILE A 443 2.72 -18.33 6.98
CA ILE A 443 2.33 -17.89 8.33
C ILE A 443 2.41 -19.06 9.31
N GLY A 444 1.84 -20.21 8.96
CA GLY A 444 1.88 -21.45 9.76
C GLY A 444 3.28 -22.04 9.90
N CYS A 445 4.18 -21.84 8.94
CA CYS A 445 5.56 -22.30 9.01
C CYS A 445 6.46 -21.36 9.82
N HIS A 446 6.24 -20.04 9.75
CA HIS A 446 7.10 -19.00 10.33
C HIS A 446 6.52 -18.41 11.63
N THR A 447 5.93 -19.27 12.46
CA THR A 447 5.31 -18.91 13.74
C THR A 447 6.28 -18.21 14.71
N GLU A 448 7.56 -18.58 14.63
CA GLU A 448 8.67 -18.07 15.43
C GLU A 448 9.63 -17.17 14.63
N GLY A 449 9.21 -16.67 13.46
CA GLY A 449 10.03 -15.86 12.57
C GLY A 449 10.95 -16.70 11.66
N MET A 450 12.21 -16.28 11.50
CA MET A 450 13.14 -16.96 10.59
C MET A 450 13.59 -18.29 11.18
N LYS A 451 13.42 -19.38 10.41
CA LYS A 451 13.89 -20.72 10.78
C LYS A 451 15.42 -20.79 10.68
N ALA A 452 16.02 -21.48 11.64
CA ALA A 452 17.43 -21.82 11.57
C ALA A 452 17.69 -22.83 10.45
N PHE A 453 18.86 -22.75 9.81
CA PHE A 453 19.32 -23.69 8.81
C PHE A 453 20.83 -23.91 8.97
N GLU A 454 21.31 -25.03 8.44
CA GLU A 454 22.75 -25.35 8.41
C GLU A 454 23.29 -25.12 7.01
N ASP A 455 24.39 -24.37 6.89
CA ASP A 455 25.11 -24.22 5.62
C ASP A 455 26.09 -25.38 5.43
N GLY A 456 25.83 -26.20 4.41
CA GLY A 456 26.73 -27.25 3.96
C GLY A 456 27.75 -26.76 2.93
N VAL A 457 27.47 -25.67 2.21
CA VAL A 457 28.22 -25.26 1.00
C VAL A 457 29.55 -24.59 1.35
N ARG A 458 29.61 -23.71 2.36
CA ARG A 458 30.86 -23.03 2.74
C ARG A 458 32.01 -24.00 3.01
N SER A 459 31.75 -25.06 3.78
CA SER A 459 32.79 -26.04 4.14
C SER A 459 33.38 -26.75 2.93
N ASP A 460 32.57 -26.98 1.89
CA ASP A 460 32.99 -27.58 0.62
C ASP A 460 33.82 -26.60 -0.22
N ILE A 461 33.43 -25.31 -0.25
CA ILE A 461 34.22 -24.24 -0.88
C ILE A 461 35.61 -24.13 -0.25
N GLU A 462 35.70 -24.17 1.09
CA GLU A 462 36.97 -24.08 1.81
C GLU A 462 37.92 -25.24 1.48
N GLN A 463 37.39 -26.47 1.43
CA GLN A 463 38.15 -27.69 1.13
C GLN A 463 38.56 -27.80 -0.34
N THR A 464 37.79 -27.19 -1.26
CA THR A 464 38.07 -27.23 -2.69
C THR A 464 39.29 -26.36 -3.05
N THR A 465 40.36 -26.98 -3.54
CA THR A 465 41.65 -26.30 -3.75
C THR A 465 41.72 -25.49 -5.05
N ASN A 466 41.04 -25.93 -6.11
CA ASN A 466 41.04 -25.27 -7.42
C ASN A 466 39.64 -25.36 -8.07
N PRO A 467 38.65 -24.61 -7.54
CA PRO A 467 37.29 -24.64 -8.05
C PRO A 467 37.17 -24.00 -9.44
N ALA A 468 36.11 -24.34 -10.17
CA ALA A 468 35.76 -23.73 -11.46
C ALA A 468 35.11 -22.33 -11.32
N TYR A 469 34.95 -21.84 -10.09
CA TYR A 469 34.33 -20.57 -9.73
C TYR A 469 35.30 -19.71 -8.90
N ASP A 470 35.01 -18.41 -8.77
CA ASP A 470 35.80 -17.50 -7.91
C ASP A 470 35.60 -17.86 -6.43
N LYS A 471 36.60 -18.55 -5.87
CA LYS A 471 36.59 -19.01 -4.48
C LYS A 471 36.48 -17.87 -3.47
N ASP A 472 37.20 -16.78 -3.69
CA ASP A 472 37.23 -15.67 -2.74
C ASP A 472 35.89 -14.91 -2.75
N HIS A 473 35.27 -14.77 -3.92
CA HIS A 473 33.93 -14.21 -4.04
C HIS A 473 32.89 -15.13 -3.37
N ALA A 474 32.96 -16.45 -3.59
CA ALA A 474 32.06 -17.40 -2.95
C ALA A 474 32.18 -17.39 -1.42
N LEU A 475 33.39 -17.30 -0.85
CA LEU A 475 33.60 -17.24 0.61
C LEU A 475 33.15 -15.92 1.25
N ARG A 476 33.07 -14.82 0.47
CA ARG A 476 32.45 -13.57 0.94
C ARG A 476 30.93 -13.65 0.97
N LEU A 477 30.34 -14.44 0.07
CA LEU A 477 28.90 -14.57 -0.08
C LEU A 477 28.32 -15.62 0.89
N TYR A 478 28.95 -16.79 0.96
CA TYR A 478 28.66 -17.85 1.93
C TYR A 478 29.43 -17.59 3.22
N VAL A 479 28.85 -16.80 4.12
CA VAL A 479 29.54 -16.32 5.33
C VAL A 479 29.69 -17.39 6.42
N GLU A 480 30.47 -17.09 7.44
CA GLU A 480 30.59 -17.97 8.62
C GLU A 480 29.23 -18.19 9.28
N LYS A 481 29.00 -19.41 9.80
CA LYS A 481 27.74 -19.77 10.45
C LYS A 481 27.34 -18.77 11.55
N ALA A 482 28.29 -18.31 12.36
CA ALA A 482 28.03 -17.35 13.43
C ALA A 482 27.47 -16.01 12.91
N GLU A 483 27.93 -15.55 11.74
CA GLU A 483 27.43 -14.31 11.12
C GLU A 483 26.01 -14.49 10.57
N MET A 484 25.75 -15.64 9.93
CA MET A 484 24.41 -15.95 9.44
C MET A 484 23.40 -16.14 10.59
N ASP A 485 23.80 -16.85 11.64
CA ASP A 485 22.99 -17.07 12.85
C ASP A 485 22.66 -15.74 13.55
N GLU A 486 23.59 -14.77 13.56
CA GLU A 486 23.35 -13.43 14.10
C GLU A 486 22.25 -12.71 13.30
N TRP A 487 22.27 -12.79 11.97
CA TRP A 487 21.22 -12.19 11.14
C TRP A 487 19.86 -12.86 11.31
N VAL A 488 19.82 -14.20 11.33
CA VAL A 488 18.59 -14.95 11.63
C VAL A 488 18.04 -14.53 12.98
N SER A 489 18.88 -14.48 14.02
CA SER A 489 18.46 -14.07 15.37
C SER A 489 17.92 -12.65 15.41
N LYS A 490 18.57 -11.71 14.70
CA LYS A 490 18.16 -10.30 14.66
C LYS A 490 16.83 -10.10 13.94
N ASP A 491 16.65 -10.74 12.79
CA ASP A 491 15.42 -10.62 12.01
C ASP A 491 14.25 -11.35 12.71
N THR A 492 14.53 -12.48 13.38
CA THR A 492 13.56 -13.15 14.27
C THR A 492 13.19 -12.31 15.49
N GLN A 493 14.15 -11.63 16.12
CA GLN A 493 13.85 -10.73 17.25
C GLN A 493 12.93 -9.59 16.80
N ARG A 494 13.18 -9.02 15.63
CA ARG A 494 12.31 -7.98 15.08
C ARG A 494 10.88 -8.47 14.86
N TYR A 495 10.73 -9.65 14.25
CA TYR A 495 9.41 -10.25 14.05
C TYR A 495 8.73 -10.53 15.40
N ARG A 496 9.47 -11.04 16.39
CA ARG A 496 8.97 -11.26 17.75
C ARG A 496 8.44 -9.98 18.38
N ASP A 497 9.21 -8.89 18.34
CA ASP A 497 8.81 -7.62 18.95
C ASP A 497 7.49 -7.10 18.32
N ALA A 498 7.34 -7.26 17.00
CA ALA A 498 6.12 -6.89 16.30
C ALA A 498 4.95 -7.84 16.61
N LEU A 499 5.20 -9.16 16.69
CA LEU A 499 4.21 -10.18 17.04
C LEU A 499 3.67 -9.98 18.46
N GLU A 500 4.54 -9.74 19.44
CA GLU A 500 4.15 -9.47 20.83
C GLU A 500 3.28 -8.20 20.94
N ALA A 501 3.53 -7.19 20.10
CA ALA A 501 2.69 -5.99 20.04
C ALA A 501 1.26 -6.27 19.53
N THR A 502 1.05 -7.34 18.75
CA THR A 502 -0.29 -7.79 18.33
C THR A 502 -1.05 -8.57 19.40
N GLY A 503 -0.44 -8.81 20.58
CA GLY A 503 -0.97 -9.68 21.63
C GLY A 503 -0.66 -11.16 21.42
N GLY A 504 0.11 -11.50 20.38
CA GLY A 504 0.56 -12.87 20.09
C GLY A 504 1.63 -13.36 21.08
N VAL A 505 1.71 -14.68 21.26
CA VAL A 505 2.73 -15.34 22.08
C VAL A 505 3.75 -16.01 21.18
N PHE A 506 5.03 -15.67 21.35
CA PHE A 506 6.14 -16.32 20.64
C PHE A 506 6.27 -17.78 21.06
N GLY A 507 6.29 -18.71 20.09
CA GLY A 507 6.42 -20.15 20.33
C GLY A 507 5.14 -20.86 20.78
N GLY A 508 3.98 -20.22 20.58
CA GLY A 508 2.66 -20.85 20.71
C GLY A 508 2.13 -21.40 19.38
N ILE A 509 0.92 -21.95 19.41
CA ILE A 509 0.18 -22.33 18.18
C ILE A 509 -0.07 -21.08 17.36
N GLU A 510 0.18 -21.16 16.06
CA GLU A 510 -0.15 -20.07 15.15
C GLU A 510 -1.68 -19.87 15.11
N PRO A 511 -2.19 -18.71 15.56
CA PRO A 511 -3.62 -18.52 15.73
C PRO A 511 -4.39 -18.31 14.40
N VAL A 512 -3.81 -17.65 13.39
CA VAL A 512 -4.41 -17.48 12.06
C VAL A 512 -4.56 -18.83 11.34
N HIS A 513 -3.53 -19.67 11.35
CA HIS A 513 -3.58 -21.02 10.76
C HIS A 513 -4.61 -21.90 11.45
N ARG A 514 -4.64 -21.87 12.79
CA ARG A 514 -5.66 -22.59 13.57
C ARG A 514 -7.08 -22.23 13.14
N PHE A 515 -7.38 -20.94 13.02
CA PHE A 515 -8.73 -20.49 12.70
C PHE A 515 -9.06 -20.58 11.21
N TYR A 516 -8.07 -20.58 10.33
CA TYR A 516 -8.25 -21.02 8.95
C TYR A 516 -8.77 -22.47 8.90
N GLU A 517 -8.15 -23.40 9.63
CA GLU A 517 -8.60 -24.80 9.67
C GLU A 517 -9.98 -24.94 10.29
N ALA A 518 -10.23 -24.29 11.45
CA ALA A 518 -11.53 -24.33 12.12
C ALA A 518 -12.66 -23.77 11.25
N PHE A 519 -12.38 -22.75 10.43
CA PHE A 519 -13.39 -22.21 9.52
C PHE A 519 -13.82 -23.20 8.43
N GLN A 520 -12.97 -24.16 8.04
CA GLN A 520 -13.33 -25.16 7.03
C GLN A 520 -14.34 -26.20 7.55
N ASP A 521 -14.54 -26.28 8.87
CA ASP A 521 -15.44 -27.26 9.47
C ASP A 521 -16.92 -26.99 9.12
N ALA A 522 -17.69 -28.08 9.12
CA ALA A 522 -19.14 -28.03 8.92
C ALA A 522 -19.82 -27.31 10.09
N LEU A 523 -20.82 -26.47 9.80
CA LEU A 523 -21.58 -25.74 10.81
C LEU A 523 -22.64 -26.63 11.43
N ASP A 524 -22.76 -26.60 12.75
CA ASP A 524 -23.93 -27.12 13.46
C ASP A 524 -25.09 -26.11 13.46
N ALA A 525 -26.17 -26.42 14.18
CA ALA A 525 -27.37 -25.59 14.17
C ALA A 525 -27.15 -24.25 14.91
N GLU A 526 -26.32 -24.26 15.95
CA GLU A 526 -25.97 -23.12 16.78
C GLU A 526 -25.15 -22.11 15.98
N HIS A 527 -24.10 -22.55 15.28
CA HIS A 527 -23.28 -21.70 14.40
C HIS A 527 -24.05 -21.19 13.20
N ALA A 528 -24.86 -22.05 12.55
CA ALA A 528 -25.67 -21.64 11.41
C ALA A 528 -26.75 -20.61 11.80
N ALA A 529 -27.40 -20.79 12.96
CA ALA A 529 -28.39 -19.84 13.47
C ALA A 529 -27.75 -18.49 13.84
N ALA A 530 -26.62 -18.52 14.53
CA ALA A 530 -25.91 -17.32 14.95
C ALA A 530 -25.35 -16.52 13.76
N ALA A 531 -24.87 -17.19 12.71
CA ALA A 531 -24.39 -16.56 11.47
C ALA A 531 -25.49 -15.84 10.68
N VAL A 532 -26.77 -16.13 10.92
CA VAL A 532 -27.89 -15.35 10.36
C VAL A 532 -28.52 -14.41 11.40
N GLY A 533 -28.01 -14.36 12.62
CA GLY A 533 -28.51 -13.47 13.69
C GLY A 533 -29.78 -13.98 14.40
N LEU A 534 -30.01 -15.30 14.46
CA LEU A 534 -31.14 -15.92 15.13
C LEU A 534 -30.72 -16.83 16.28
N GLU A 535 -31.58 -16.96 17.30
CA GLU A 535 -31.44 -18.02 18.30
C GLU A 535 -31.69 -19.40 17.66
N THR A 536 -30.98 -20.43 18.11
CA THR A 536 -31.00 -21.79 17.53
C THR A 536 -32.41 -22.36 17.39
N GLU A 537 -33.26 -22.21 18.40
CA GLU A 537 -34.62 -22.75 18.36
C GLU A 537 -35.53 -21.98 17.39
N ALA A 538 -35.34 -20.66 17.28
CA ALA A 538 -36.06 -19.83 16.31
C ALA A 538 -35.67 -20.22 14.87
N PHE A 539 -34.38 -20.45 14.61
CA PHE A 539 -33.88 -20.89 13.31
C PHE A 539 -34.39 -22.29 12.95
N ARG A 540 -34.33 -23.26 13.89
CA ARG A 540 -34.91 -24.59 13.69
C ARG A 540 -36.40 -24.54 13.41
N GLN A 541 -37.14 -23.68 14.12
CA GLN A 541 -38.55 -23.48 13.88
C GLN A 541 -38.81 -22.96 12.46
N ARG A 542 -38.01 -22.01 11.97
CA ARG A 542 -38.08 -21.51 10.58
C ARG A 542 -37.83 -22.60 9.55
N ILE A 543 -36.73 -23.35 9.69
CA ILE A 543 -36.43 -24.49 8.81
C ILE A 543 -37.58 -25.50 8.81
N SER A 544 -38.20 -25.77 9.97
CA SER A 544 -39.32 -26.73 10.06
C SER A 544 -40.60 -26.26 9.34
N GLN A 545 -40.80 -24.95 9.22
CA GLN A 545 -42.03 -24.35 8.69
C GLN A 545 -41.93 -23.96 7.21
N GLU A 546 -40.71 -23.75 6.70
CA GLU A 546 -40.47 -23.23 5.35
C GLU A 546 -39.80 -24.28 4.46
N SER A 547 -40.54 -24.81 3.49
CA SER A 547 -40.03 -25.81 2.55
C SER A 547 -38.85 -25.30 1.70
N SER A 548 -38.75 -23.99 1.48
CA SER A 548 -37.64 -23.38 0.75
C SER A 548 -36.32 -23.53 1.50
N LEU A 549 -36.28 -23.24 2.81
CA LEU A 549 -35.11 -23.48 3.66
C LEU A 549 -34.73 -24.96 3.73
N GLN A 550 -35.73 -25.86 3.71
CA GLN A 550 -35.48 -27.31 3.66
C GLN A 550 -34.81 -27.74 2.35
N ASN A 551 -35.21 -27.14 1.23
CA ASN A 551 -34.66 -27.43 -0.10
C ASN A 551 -33.22 -26.91 -0.28
N LEU A 552 -32.76 -25.99 0.57
CA LEU A 552 -31.36 -25.53 0.64
C LEU A 552 -30.45 -26.47 1.45
N GLY A 553 -30.93 -27.67 1.82
CA GLY A 553 -30.11 -28.67 2.51
C GLY A 553 -30.02 -28.50 4.04
N LEU A 554 -30.77 -27.57 4.63
CA LEU A 554 -30.70 -27.26 6.07
C LEU A 554 -31.45 -28.27 6.97
N THR A 555 -32.13 -29.27 6.40
CA THR A 555 -32.93 -30.24 7.16
C THR A 555 -32.11 -31.05 8.17
N GLY A 556 -30.83 -31.29 7.91
CA GLY A 556 -29.92 -31.99 8.83
C GLY A 556 -29.78 -31.30 10.20
N LEU A 557 -29.91 -29.97 10.23
CA LEU A 557 -29.78 -29.16 11.45
C LEU A 557 -30.97 -29.34 12.43
N LEU A 558 -32.11 -29.87 11.96
CA LEU A 558 -33.28 -30.16 12.81
C LEU A 558 -33.08 -31.37 13.73
N SER A 559 -32.17 -32.28 13.36
CA SER A 559 -31.93 -33.54 14.07
C SER A 559 -30.52 -33.64 14.68
N GLY A 560 -29.86 -32.51 14.90
CA GLY A 560 -28.49 -32.44 15.44
C GLY A 560 -27.38 -32.84 14.46
N GLY A 561 -27.67 -32.80 13.15
CA GLY A 561 -26.64 -32.91 12.10
C GLY A 561 -25.99 -31.55 11.80
N ASN A 562 -25.12 -31.52 10.79
CA ASN A 562 -24.39 -30.32 10.35
C ASN A 562 -24.62 -29.99 8.87
N VAL A 563 -24.17 -28.82 8.45
CA VAL A 563 -24.13 -28.36 7.05
C VAL A 563 -22.67 -28.06 6.68
N LYS A 564 -22.21 -28.55 5.53
CA LYS A 564 -20.84 -28.28 5.08
C LYS A 564 -20.64 -26.79 4.77
N ARG A 565 -19.43 -26.27 5.02
CA ARG A 565 -19.09 -24.85 4.87
C ARG A 565 -19.29 -24.32 3.44
N ASP A 566 -18.92 -25.11 2.43
CA ASP A 566 -19.11 -24.79 1.02
C ASP A 566 -20.60 -24.63 0.68
N VAL A 567 -21.42 -25.62 1.04
CA VAL A 567 -22.88 -25.58 0.86
C VAL A 567 -23.50 -24.40 1.61
N TRP A 568 -23.06 -24.12 2.84
CA TRP A 568 -23.55 -22.98 3.60
C TRP A 568 -23.25 -21.65 2.91
N THR A 569 -22.01 -21.48 2.45
CA THR A 569 -21.52 -20.22 1.85
C THR A 569 -22.20 -19.97 0.50
N ASP A 570 -22.28 -20.98 -0.36
CA ASP A 570 -22.92 -20.89 -1.68
C ASP A 570 -24.43 -20.57 -1.59
N ASN A 571 -25.08 -20.96 -0.50
CA ASN A 571 -26.53 -20.75 -0.31
C ASN A 571 -26.85 -19.61 0.66
N PHE A 572 -25.86 -18.90 1.21
CA PHE A 572 -26.08 -17.95 2.31
C PHE A 572 -27.05 -16.84 1.93
N GLU A 573 -26.90 -16.24 0.75
CA GLU A 573 -27.81 -15.20 0.24
C GLU A 573 -29.26 -15.71 0.14
N ALA A 574 -29.46 -16.93 -0.37
CA ALA A 574 -30.79 -17.53 -0.47
C ALA A 574 -31.39 -17.85 0.90
N VAL A 575 -30.57 -18.25 1.88
CA VAL A 575 -31.00 -18.46 3.28
C VAL A 575 -31.43 -17.13 3.90
N VAL A 576 -30.63 -16.07 3.76
CA VAL A 576 -30.96 -14.72 4.25
C VAL A 576 -32.24 -14.20 3.60
N ALA A 577 -32.38 -14.32 2.28
CA ALA A 577 -33.56 -13.89 1.56
C ALA A 577 -34.83 -14.65 2.01
N CYS A 578 -34.71 -15.93 2.36
CA CYS A 578 -35.82 -16.68 2.94
C CYS A 578 -36.20 -16.21 4.36
N LEU A 579 -35.21 -15.88 5.18
CA LEU A 579 -35.44 -15.49 6.58
C LEU A 579 -35.94 -14.05 6.70
N TYR A 580 -35.45 -13.15 5.84
CA TYR A 580 -35.62 -11.70 5.96
C TYR A 580 -36.30 -11.04 4.75
N GLY A 581 -36.39 -11.69 3.59
CA GLY A 581 -36.98 -11.12 2.37
C GLY A 581 -38.49 -11.35 2.20
N ASP A 582 -39.09 -10.61 1.25
CA ASP A 582 -40.52 -10.70 0.87
C ASP A 582 -40.86 -12.03 0.14
N GLU A 583 -39.91 -12.63 -0.59
CA GLU A 583 -40.02 -13.95 -1.23
C GLU A 583 -38.71 -14.74 -1.13
N CYS A 584 -38.77 -16.03 -0.77
CA CYS A 584 -37.62 -16.94 -0.83
C CYS A 584 -37.08 -17.05 -2.26
N LEU A 585 -35.79 -16.78 -2.46
CA LEU A 585 -35.10 -17.10 -3.70
C LEU A 585 -35.13 -18.62 -3.90
N THR A 586 -35.79 -19.11 -4.95
CA THR A 586 -35.65 -20.51 -5.38
C THR A 586 -34.33 -20.64 -6.13
N PRO A 587 -33.47 -21.63 -5.83
CA PRO A 587 -32.26 -21.85 -6.60
C PRO A 587 -32.66 -22.10 -8.07
N GLY A 588 -32.33 -21.15 -8.94
CA GLY A 588 -32.41 -21.34 -10.37
C GLY A 588 -31.43 -22.42 -10.79
N PRO A 589 -31.69 -23.18 -11.87
CA PRO A 589 -30.65 -24.03 -12.43
C PRO A 589 -29.45 -23.16 -12.77
N ILE A 590 -28.26 -23.66 -12.43
CA ILE A 590 -26.96 -23.10 -12.81
C ILE A 590 -27.06 -22.68 -14.28
N GLU A 591 -27.06 -21.36 -14.53
CA GLU A 591 -26.81 -20.83 -15.86
C GLU A 591 -25.32 -21.06 -16.12
N ASP A 592 -25.03 -22.20 -16.77
CA ASP A 592 -23.92 -22.27 -17.70
C ASP A 592 -24.13 -21.10 -18.68
N ASP A 593 -23.35 -20.04 -18.50
CA ASP A 593 -23.20 -18.94 -19.45
C ASP A 593 -22.54 -19.46 -20.73
N ASP A 594 -23.28 -20.23 -21.51
CA ASP A 594 -23.03 -20.39 -22.93
C ASP A 594 -24.30 -20.81 -23.67
N ARG A 595 -24.73 -19.92 -24.56
CA ARG A 595 -25.69 -20.08 -25.69
C ARG A 595 -27.12 -19.57 -25.47
N ASN A 596 -27.28 -18.35 -25.97
CA ASN A 596 -28.15 -18.02 -27.11
C ASN A 596 -29.30 -17.05 -26.77
N THR A 597 -29.06 -15.76 -27.03
CA THR A 597 -30.12 -14.78 -27.29
C THR A 597 -30.08 -14.37 -28.76
N ASP A 598 -31.00 -14.90 -29.58
CA ASP A 598 -31.50 -14.18 -30.74
C ASP A 598 -33.03 -14.14 -30.67
N ASN A 599 -33.51 -13.10 -29.98
CA ASN A 599 -34.89 -12.68 -29.95
C ASN A 599 -35.17 -11.82 -31.20
N ARG A 600 -35.37 -12.47 -32.36
CA ARG A 600 -35.82 -11.77 -33.57
C ARG A 600 -37.31 -11.47 -33.49
N ILE A 601 -37.70 -10.21 -33.27
CA ILE A 601 -38.64 -9.46 -34.14
C ILE A 601 -38.38 -7.93 -34.05
N SER A 602 -38.15 -7.33 -35.23
CA SER A 602 -38.27 -5.90 -35.63
C SER A 602 -37.08 -4.92 -35.47
N GLY A 603 -35.99 -5.16 -36.22
CA GLY A 603 -34.91 -4.18 -36.48
C GLY A 603 -34.43 -4.19 -37.94
N GLY A 604 -35.35 -4.28 -38.91
CA GLY A 604 -35.13 -4.79 -40.28
C GLY A 604 -34.15 -4.06 -41.24
N LEU A 605 -33.30 -3.15 -40.76
CA LEU A 605 -32.21 -2.57 -41.56
C LEU A 605 -30.89 -2.45 -40.78
N ILE A 606 -30.96 -2.15 -39.48
CA ILE A 606 -29.80 -2.05 -38.58
C ILE A 606 -30.17 -2.86 -37.32
N PRO A 607 -29.84 -4.16 -37.26
CA PRO A 607 -30.28 -5.05 -36.19
C PRO A 607 -29.74 -4.64 -34.82
N ASP A 608 -28.48 -4.23 -34.75
CA ASP A 608 -27.84 -3.75 -33.53
C ASP A 608 -28.48 -2.43 -33.04
N SER A 609 -29.00 -2.43 -31.82
CA SER A 609 -29.69 -1.28 -31.24
C SER A 609 -28.76 -0.10 -30.98
N ASN A 610 -27.49 -0.37 -30.63
CA ASN A 610 -26.50 0.65 -30.29
C ASN A 610 -26.02 1.33 -31.57
N LEU A 611 -25.70 0.56 -32.61
CA LEU A 611 -25.36 1.10 -33.93
C LEU A 611 -26.51 1.91 -34.51
N ARG A 612 -27.75 1.40 -34.40
CA ARG A 612 -28.95 2.11 -34.86
C ARG A 612 -29.14 3.43 -34.12
N ALA A 613 -28.93 3.47 -32.81
CA ALA A 613 -29.03 4.69 -32.00
C ALA A 613 -27.99 5.74 -32.44
N VAL A 614 -26.74 5.33 -32.64
CA VAL A 614 -25.67 6.23 -33.08
C VAL A 614 -25.94 6.80 -34.48
N ILE A 615 -26.41 5.97 -35.41
CA ILE A 615 -26.79 6.42 -36.75
C ILE A 615 -28.00 7.36 -36.68
N ALA A 616 -28.98 7.06 -35.84
CA ALA A 616 -30.16 7.92 -35.63
C ALA A 616 -29.75 9.32 -35.15
N GLU A 617 -28.86 9.38 -34.16
CA GLU A 617 -28.29 10.60 -33.63
C GLU A 617 -27.54 11.39 -34.71
N ARG A 618 -26.64 10.72 -35.45
CA ARG A 618 -25.84 11.35 -36.51
C ARG A 618 -26.70 11.97 -37.62
N LEU A 619 -27.86 11.37 -37.91
CA LEU A 619 -28.82 11.81 -38.92
C LEU A 619 -29.87 12.79 -38.37
N GLY A 620 -29.94 13.00 -37.05
CA GLY A 620 -31.00 13.78 -36.41
C GLY A 620 -32.40 13.18 -36.61
N LYS A 621 -32.51 11.85 -36.60
CA LYS A 621 -33.74 11.09 -36.89
C LYS A 621 -34.10 10.16 -35.74
N ALA A 622 -35.36 9.73 -35.70
CA ALA A 622 -35.76 8.66 -34.79
C ALA A 622 -35.21 7.30 -35.29
N PRO A 623 -34.75 6.39 -34.40
CA PRO A 623 -34.16 5.11 -34.79
C PRO A 623 -35.04 4.24 -35.71
N ALA A 624 -36.36 4.28 -35.53
CA ALA A 624 -37.32 3.54 -36.36
C ALA A 624 -37.55 4.14 -37.76
N SER A 625 -37.00 5.31 -38.05
CA SER A 625 -37.23 6.07 -39.30
C SER A 625 -36.03 6.10 -40.25
N ILE A 626 -34.95 5.38 -39.92
CA ILE A 626 -33.74 5.29 -40.75
C ILE A 626 -34.04 4.47 -42.01
N THR A 627 -33.66 4.99 -43.18
CA THR A 627 -33.82 4.33 -44.48
C THR A 627 -32.45 4.06 -45.12
N GLU A 628 -32.39 3.18 -46.14
CA GLU A 628 -31.16 2.96 -46.92
C GLU A 628 -30.62 4.25 -47.56
N ASP A 629 -31.52 5.13 -48.03
CA ASP A 629 -31.14 6.44 -48.59
C ASP A 629 -30.51 7.37 -47.56
N ASP A 630 -30.84 7.21 -46.28
CA ASP A 630 -30.22 7.95 -45.19
C ASP A 630 -28.80 7.43 -44.90
N LEU A 631 -28.66 6.10 -44.84
CA LEU A 631 -27.36 5.43 -44.69
C LEU A 631 -26.41 5.80 -45.82
N ALA A 632 -26.89 5.81 -47.06
CA ALA A 632 -26.11 6.18 -48.25
C ALA A 632 -25.56 7.62 -48.24
N ARG A 633 -26.00 8.47 -47.31
CA ARG A 633 -25.49 9.84 -47.12
C ARG A 633 -24.40 9.96 -46.07
N LEU A 634 -24.19 8.94 -45.24
CA LEU A 634 -23.14 8.96 -44.21
C LEU A 634 -21.77 9.02 -44.88
N THR A 635 -20.94 9.97 -44.44
CA THR A 635 -19.55 10.13 -44.88
C THR A 635 -18.56 9.82 -43.77
N GLU A 636 -19.00 9.90 -42.52
CA GLU A 636 -18.22 9.54 -41.33
C GLU A 636 -19.16 8.99 -40.26
N LEU A 637 -18.64 8.08 -39.42
CA LEU A 637 -19.38 7.55 -38.29
C LEU A 637 -18.40 7.21 -37.15
N ALA A 638 -18.58 7.85 -35.99
CA ALA A 638 -17.79 7.60 -34.79
C ALA A 638 -18.71 7.05 -33.69
N ALA A 639 -18.36 5.91 -33.13
CA ALA A 639 -19.14 5.17 -32.13
C ALA A 639 -18.21 4.34 -31.21
N ASP A 640 -17.20 4.99 -30.64
CA ASP A 640 -16.33 4.35 -29.65
C ASP A 640 -17.10 4.03 -28.36
N GLU A 641 -16.81 2.87 -27.75
CA GLU A 641 -17.34 2.45 -26.44
C GLU A 641 -18.88 2.41 -26.38
N LYS A 642 -19.53 2.01 -27.49
CA LYS A 642 -20.99 1.94 -27.58
C LYS A 642 -21.56 0.53 -27.42
N GLY A 643 -20.72 -0.47 -27.17
CA GLY A 643 -21.14 -1.87 -27.04
C GLY A 643 -21.77 -2.41 -28.33
N ILE A 644 -21.33 -1.94 -29.50
CA ILE A 644 -21.77 -2.41 -30.82
C ILE A 644 -21.18 -3.80 -31.07
N ARG A 645 -22.00 -4.72 -31.59
CA ARG A 645 -21.60 -6.10 -31.93
C ARG A 645 -21.79 -6.41 -33.41
N ASP A 646 -22.83 -5.88 -34.02
CA ASP A 646 -23.23 -6.18 -35.40
C ASP A 646 -23.25 -4.92 -36.26
N LEU A 647 -22.48 -4.94 -37.36
CA LEU A 647 -22.34 -3.84 -38.32
C LEU A 647 -23.37 -3.89 -39.46
N THR A 648 -24.29 -4.86 -39.46
CA THR A 648 -25.32 -5.02 -40.48
C THR A 648 -26.13 -3.74 -40.64
N GLY A 649 -26.31 -3.33 -41.90
CA GLY A 649 -26.88 -2.05 -42.33
C GLY A 649 -25.83 -1.11 -42.89
N LEU A 650 -24.57 -1.15 -42.42
CA LEU A 650 -23.51 -0.27 -42.92
C LEU A 650 -23.13 -0.54 -44.38
N GLU A 651 -23.42 -1.72 -44.93
CA GLU A 651 -23.20 -2.03 -46.34
C GLU A 651 -23.94 -1.06 -47.29
N HIS A 652 -25.00 -0.39 -46.81
CA HIS A 652 -25.74 0.64 -47.55
C HIS A 652 -25.09 2.04 -47.47
N ALA A 653 -24.13 2.26 -46.57
CA ALA A 653 -23.43 3.53 -46.37
C ALA A 653 -22.29 3.76 -47.40
N LEU A 654 -22.62 3.68 -48.69
CA LEU A 654 -21.64 3.66 -49.80
C LEU A 654 -20.77 4.93 -49.93
N ARG A 655 -21.04 5.99 -49.15
CA ARG A 655 -20.28 7.24 -49.11
C ARG A 655 -19.35 7.36 -47.90
N LEU A 656 -19.31 6.35 -47.04
CA LEU A 656 -18.51 6.37 -45.82
C LEU A 656 -17.02 6.44 -46.16
N GLU A 657 -16.35 7.43 -45.59
CA GLU A 657 -14.93 7.72 -45.77
C GLU A 657 -14.15 7.46 -44.47
N ARG A 658 -14.78 7.57 -43.30
CA ARG A 658 -14.15 7.35 -42.00
C ARG A 658 -15.04 6.60 -41.03
N ILE A 659 -14.47 5.64 -40.31
CA ILE A 659 -15.12 4.97 -39.17
C ILE A 659 -14.22 4.92 -37.95
N GLU A 660 -14.80 5.22 -36.79
CA GLU A 660 -14.16 5.05 -35.49
C GLU A 660 -15.08 4.21 -34.60
N PHE A 661 -14.71 2.94 -34.38
CA PHE A 661 -15.47 1.98 -33.57
C PHE A 661 -14.59 1.30 -32.52
N ARG A 662 -13.80 2.08 -31.79
CA ARG A 662 -12.88 1.57 -30.77
C ARG A 662 -13.63 1.03 -29.56
N HIS A 663 -13.07 0.02 -28.90
CA HIS A 663 -13.59 -0.58 -27.66
C HIS A 663 -15.07 -0.99 -27.75
N ASN A 664 -15.39 -1.81 -28.77
CA ASN A 664 -16.70 -2.42 -28.98
C ASN A 664 -16.54 -3.96 -28.97
N ALA A 665 -17.57 -4.69 -29.40
CA ALA A 665 -17.54 -6.16 -29.46
C ALA A 665 -17.76 -6.67 -30.88
N ILE A 666 -17.25 -5.93 -31.88
CA ILE A 666 -17.37 -6.27 -33.31
C ILE A 666 -16.45 -7.45 -33.63
N SER A 667 -16.97 -8.45 -34.32
CA SER A 667 -16.19 -9.60 -34.83
C SER A 667 -16.33 -9.81 -36.34
N ASP A 668 -17.48 -9.45 -36.92
CA ASP A 668 -17.74 -9.58 -38.36
C ASP A 668 -17.59 -8.23 -39.08
N LEU A 669 -16.61 -8.16 -40.00
CA LEU A 669 -16.36 -7.00 -40.85
C LEU A 669 -17.03 -7.10 -42.23
N SER A 670 -17.78 -8.17 -42.52
CA SER A 670 -18.43 -8.39 -43.82
C SER A 670 -19.24 -7.19 -44.32
N PRO A 671 -20.00 -6.45 -43.48
CA PRO A 671 -20.73 -5.25 -43.90
C PRO A 671 -19.85 -4.15 -44.50
N LEU A 672 -18.54 -4.13 -44.21
CA LEU A 672 -17.60 -3.12 -44.71
C LEU A 672 -17.07 -3.42 -46.12
N THR A 673 -17.22 -4.64 -46.64
CA THR A 673 -16.57 -5.13 -47.88
C THR A 673 -16.78 -4.22 -49.10
N GLY A 674 -17.95 -3.59 -49.21
CA GLY A 674 -18.32 -2.73 -50.34
C GLY A 674 -17.99 -1.25 -50.17
N LEU A 675 -17.50 -0.82 -49.01
CA LEU A 675 -17.36 0.58 -48.63
C LEU A 675 -16.02 1.16 -49.11
N VAL A 676 -15.77 1.07 -50.42
CA VAL A 676 -14.49 1.38 -51.09
C VAL A 676 -14.00 2.83 -50.95
N ARG A 677 -14.79 3.72 -50.34
CA ARG A 677 -14.42 5.11 -50.05
C ARG A 677 -13.75 5.29 -48.70
N LEU A 678 -13.80 4.27 -47.82
CA LEU A 678 -13.11 4.30 -46.54
C LEU A 678 -11.62 4.58 -46.76
N ASN A 679 -11.15 5.63 -46.11
CA ASN A 679 -9.74 5.99 -46.02
C ASN A 679 -9.19 5.79 -44.60
N ASN A 680 -9.97 6.13 -43.56
CA ASN A 680 -9.52 5.99 -42.17
C ASN A 680 -10.41 5.02 -41.40
N ILE A 681 -9.84 3.92 -40.92
CA ILE A 681 -10.56 2.86 -40.20
C ILE A 681 -9.89 2.67 -38.84
N LYS A 682 -10.63 2.92 -37.75
CA LYS A 682 -10.18 2.65 -36.37
C LYS A 682 -11.08 1.62 -35.70
N LEU A 683 -10.52 0.45 -35.42
CA LEU A 683 -11.21 -0.73 -34.89
C LEU A 683 -10.51 -1.30 -33.64
N ARG A 684 -9.73 -0.46 -32.92
CA ARG A 684 -9.02 -0.88 -31.71
C ARG A 684 -9.97 -1.51 -30.68
N GLY A 685 -9.57 -2.57 -29.98
CA GLY A 685 -10.33 -3.10 -28.85
C GLY A 685 -11.65 -3.74 -29.30
N ASN A 686 -11.58 -4.67 -30.24
CA ASN A 686 -12.73 -5.42 -30.75
C ASN A 686 -12.43 -6.93 -30.70
N ARG A 687 -13.24 -7.76 -31.36
CA ARG A 687 -13.12 -9.23 -31.40
C ARG A 687 -12.82 -9.72 -32.81
N ILE A 688 -12.08 -8.93 -33.60
CA ILE A 688 -11.81 -9.21 -35.01
C ILE A 688 -10.73 -10.28 -35.12
N THR A 689 -11.00 -11.28 -35.96
CA THR A 689 -10.04 -12.34 -36.32
C THR A 689 -9.77 -12.37 -37.83
N ASP A 690 -10.81 -12.12 -38.64
CA ASP A 690 -10.73 -12.11 -40.10
C ASP A 690 -10.77 -10.68 -40.67
N VAL A 691 -9.66 -10.27 -41.30
CA VAL A 691 -9.54 -8.99 -42.01
C VAL A 691 -9.78 -9.10 -43.52
N SER A 692 -10.18 -10.28 -44.02
CA SER A 692 -10.49 -10.49 -45.44
C SER A 692 -11.55 -9.54 -46.03
N PRO A 693 -12.58 -9.09 -45.28
CA PRO A 693 -13.52 -8.08 -45.77
C PRO A 693 -12.85 -6.75 -46.16
N LEU A 694 -11.69 -6.43 -45.57
CA LEU A 694 -10.97 -5.18 -45.83
C LEU A 694 -10.14 -5.21 -47.12
N ALA A 695 -9.94 -6.39 -47.73
CA ALA A 695 -8.97 -6.59 -48.81
C ALA A 695 -9.19 -5.72 -50.07
N LYS A 696 -10.42 -5.22 -50.28
CA LYS A 696 -10.81 -4.39 -51.44
C LYS A 696 -10.85 -2.89 -51.13
N LEU A 697 -10.57 -2.47 -49.90
CA LEU A 697 -10.64 -1.08 -49.46
C LEU A 697 -9.36 -0.31 -49.84
N VAL A 698 -9.05 -0.28 -51.13
CA VAL A 698 -7.77 0.23 -51.67
C VAL A 698 -7.51 1.74 -51.46
N ASN A 699 -8.45 2.46 -50.84
CA ASN A 699 -8.31 3.87 -50.50
C ASN A 699 -7.91 4.11 -49.03
N VAL A 700 -7.75 3.06 -48.24
CA VAL A 700 -7.33 3.16 -46.83
C VAL A 700 -5.93 3.77 -46.74
N ASP A 701 -5.82 4.87 -45.98
CA ASP A 701 -4.57 5.53 -45.62
C ASP A 701 -4.08 5.05 -44.24
N TRP A 702 -4.97 5.00 -43.25
CA TRP A 702 -4.69 4.51 -41.90
C TRP A 702 -5.64 3.38 -41.49
N LEU A 703 -5.06 2.33 -40.90
CA LEU A 703 -5.78 1.17 -40.42
C LEU A 703 -5.37 0.84 -38.97
N GLY A 704 -6.21 1.19 -38.01
CA GLY A 704 -6.05 0.83 -36.60
C GLY A 704 -6.82 -0.47 -36.29
N LEU A 705 -6.08 -1.54 -36.01
CA LEU A 705 -6.57 -2.88 -35.69
C LEU A 705 -6.05 -3.37 -34.33
N GLU A 706 -5.55 -2.45 -33.50
CA GLU A 706 -4.94 -2.77 -32.21
C GLU A 706 -5.93 -3.51 -31.29
N GLU A 707 -5.46 -4.33 -30.35
CA GLU A 707 -6.32 -5.05 -29.38
C GLU A 707 -7.45 -5.84 -30.05
N ASN A 708 -7.07 -6.81 -30.87
CA ASN A 708 -7.97 -7.75 -31.54
C ASN A 708 -7.35 -9.16 -31.48
N ALA A 709 -7.86 -10.10 -32.28
CA ALA A 709 -7.38 -11.49 -32.32
C ALA A 709 -6.89 -11.88 -33.73
N ILE A 710 -6.24 -10.94 -34.43
CA ILE A 710 -5.79 -11.12 -35.81
C ILE A 710 -4.47 -11.89 -35.84
N THR A 711 -4.39 -12.91 -36.70
CA THR A 711 -3.17 -13.70 -36.91
C THR A 711 -2.61 -13.57 -38.33
N ASP A 712 -3.48 -13.38 -39.33
CA ASP A 712 -3.11 -13.36 -40.75
C ASP A 712 -3.34 -11.98 -41.39
N LEU A 713 -2.25 -11.33 -41.82
CA LEU A 713 -2.27 -10.04 -42.53
C LEU A 713 -2.31 -10.21 -44.06
N SER A 714 -2.26 -11.44 -44.60
CA SER A 714 -2.26 -11.72 -46.04
C SER A 714 -3.37 -11.03 -46.84
N PRO A 715 -4.60 -10.87 -46.31
CA PRO A 715 -5.65 -10.16 -47.05
C PRO A 715 -5.34 -8.68 -47.31
N LEU A 716 -4.49 -8.06 -46.49
CA LEU A 716 -4.19 -6.62 -46.56
C LEU A 716 -3.16 -6.24 -47.63
N LYS A 717 -2.48 -7.22 -48.25
CA LYS A 717 -1.37 -7.00 -49.22
C LYS A 717 -1.71 -6.06 -50.40
N GLY A 718 -2.99 -5.88 -50.71
CA GLY A 718 -3.49 -5.04 -51.81
C GLY A 718 -3.72 -3.56 -51.44
N LEU A 719 -3.57 -3.17 -50.17
CA LEU A 719 -3.86 -1.83 -49.67
C LEU A 719 -2.71 -0.85 -49.94
N VAL A 720 -2.32 -0.69 -51.21
CA VAL A 720 -1.09 0.03 -51.62
C VAL A 720 -1.04 1.52 -51.25
N LYS A 721 -2.15 2.12 -50.78
CA LYS A 721 -2.20 3.50 -50.27
C LYS A 721 -2.01 3.62 -48.75
N LEU A 722 -1.97 2.49 -48.03
CA LEU A 722 -1.80 2.45 -46.58
C LEU A 722 -0.46 3.10 -46.21
N ASN A 723 -0.51 4.16 -45.40
CA ASN A 723 0.66 4.87 -44.89
C ASN A 723 0.98 4.47 -43.45
N GLY A 724 0.02 3.95 -42.69
CA GLY A 724 0.25 3.48 -41.33
C GLY A 724 -0.74 2.40 -40.93
N ILE A 725 -0.27 1.48 -40.11
CA ILE A 725 -1.06 0.37 -39.59
C ILE A 725 -0.74 0.16 -38.11
N GLY A 726 -1.79 0.04 -37.29
CA GLY A 726 -1.68 -0.41 -35.91
C GLY A 726 -2.17 -1.84 -35.80
N ILE A 727 -1.29 -2.74 -35.36
CA ILE A 727 -1.54 -4.18 -35.15
C ILE A 727 -1.14 -4.62 -33.74
N SER A 728 -0.94 -3.66 -32.84
CA SER A 728 -0.58 -3.93 -31.44
C SER A 728 -1.60 -4.82 -30.76
N ASP A 729 -1.20 -5.61 -29.78
CA ASP A 729 -2.09 -6.55 -29.07
C ASP A 729 -2.85 -7.48 -30.02
N ASN A 730 -2.15 -8.01 -31.01
CA ASN A 730 -2.66 -9.08 -31.84
C ASN A 730 -1.62 -10.22 -31.89
N PRO A 731 -2.07 -11.48 -32.02
CA PRO A 731 -1.19 -12.63 -32.21
C PRO A 731 -0.57 -12.70 -33.63
N VAL A 732 -0.17 -11.56 -34.20
CA VAL A 732 0.54 -11.47 -35.49
C VAL A 732 2.03 -11.74 -35.26
N SER A 733 2.57 -12.72 -35.98
CA SER A 733 4.01 -13.03 -35.96
C SER A 733 4.72 -12.80 -37.30
N ASP A 734 3.96 -12.75 -38.41
CA ASP A 734 4.49 -12.57 -39.77
C ASP A 734 3.99 -11.26 -40.41
N VAL A 735 4.93 -10.35 -40.68
CA VAL A 735 4.67 -9.07 -41.36
C VAL A 735 4.98 -9.09 -42.85
N SER A 736 5.37 -10.24 -43.43
CA SER A 736 5.78 -10.35 -44.84
C SER A 736 4.69 -9.90 -45.82
N ALA A 737 3.42 -10.06 -45.45
CA ALA A 737 2.28 -9.56 -46.21
C ALA A 737 2.27 -8.03 -46.41
N LEU A 738 2.94 -7.28 -45.53
CA LEU A 738 3.04 -5.82 -45.59
C LEU A 738 4.13 -5.34 -46.58
N ALA A 739 5.00 -6.23 -47.06
CA ALA A 739 6.13 -5.86 -47.93
C ALA A 739 5.71 -5.27 -49.30
N SER A 740 4.45 -5.48 -49.73
CA SER A 740 3.89 -4.88 -50.95
C SER A 740 3.27 -3.49 -50.74
N LEU A 741 3.18 -3.00 -49.51
CA LEU A 741 2.55 -1.73 -49.16
C LEU A 741 3.54 -0.57 -49.32
N ILE A 742 3.87 -0.25 -50.57
CA ILE A 742 4.93 0.72 -50.92
C ILE A 742 4.76 2.14 -50.35
N SER A 743 3.55 2.49 -49.89
CA SER A 743 3.25 3.78 -49.25
C SER A 743 3.42 3.75 -47.73
N LEU A 744 3.68 2.59 -47.13
CA LEU A 744 3.76 2.41 -45.68
C LEU A 744 4.94 3.19 -45.10
N GLU A 745 4.62 4.09 -44.17
CA GLU A 745 5.55 4.98 -43.48
C GLU A 745 5.82 4.51 -42.06
N GLY A 746 4.89 3.79 -41.42
CA GLY A 746 5.20 3.12 -40.17
C GLY A 746 4.17 2.14 -39.65
N ILE A 747 4.56 1.47 -38.59
CA ILE A 747 3.87 0.31 -38.02
C ILE A 747 3.91 0.44 -36.50
N ASP A 748 2.74 0.36 -35.87
CA ASP A 748 2.61 0.13 -34.45
C ASP A 748 2.29 -1.35 -34.22
N ALA A 749 3.22 -2.07 -33.57
CA ALA A 749 3.16 -3.51 -33.35
C ALA A 749 3.62 -3.88 -31.92
N ARG A 750 3.28 -3.04 -30.95
CA ARG A 750 3.48 -3.32 -29.52
C ARG A 750 2.69 -4.57 -29.09
N ARG A 751 3.24 -5.40 -28.21
CA ARG A 751 2.63 -6.65 -27.74
C ARG A 751 2.22 -7.60 -28.89
N ALA A 752 2.98 -7.58 -29.98
CA ALA A 752 2.86 -8.54 -31.07
C ALA A 752 4.08 -9.48 -31.08
N PRO A 753 3.91 -10.81 -31.25
CA PRO A 753 5.01 -11.78 -31.23
C PRO A 753 5.82 -11.81 -32.56
N ILE A 754 6.26 -10.65 -33.03
CA ILE A 754 7.03 -10.50 -34.29
C ILE A 754 8.53 -10.60 -33.98
N SER A 755 9.20 -11.56 -34.61
CA SER A 755 10.64 -11.77 -34.44
C SER A 755 11.49 -11.25 -35.61
N ASP A 756 10.87 -10.93 -36.76
CA ASP A 756 11.60 -10.50 -37.96
C ASP A 756 10.83 -9.46 -38.78
N PHE A 757 11.40 -8.26 -38.89
CA PHE A 757 10.92 -7.17 -39.74
C PHE A 757 11.70 -7.07 -41.06
N SER A 758 12.68 -7.93 -41.32
CA SER A 758 13.56 -7.83 -42.50
C SER A 758 12.82 -7.94 -43.83
N ALA A 759 11.65 -8.60 -43.85
CA ALA A 759 10.77 -8.63 -45.02
C ALA A 759 10.35 -7.22 -45.49
N LEU A 760 10.40 -6.22 -44.59
CA LEU A 760 10.00 -4.84 -44.87
C LEU A 760 11.16 -3.96 -45.38
N ALA A 761 12.38 -4.51 -45.49
CA ALA A 761 13.59 -3.75 -45.89
C ALA A 761 13.49 -3.07 -47.26
N THR A 762 12.58 -3.53 -48.13
CA THR A 762 12.37 -2.97 -49.46
C THR A 762 11.38 -1.80 -49.50
N LEU A 763 10.71 -1.49 -48.39
CA LEU A 763 9.71 -0.43 -48.35
C LEU A 763 10.39 0.95 -48.42
N PRO A 764 10.13 1.77 -49.46
CA PRO A 764 10.90 2.97 -49.72
C PRO A 764 10.57 4.14 -48.77
N ARG A 765 9.48 4.02 -48.00
CA ARG A 765 8.95 5.08 -47.14
C ARG A 765 8.90 4.72 -45.66
N LEU A 766 9.24 3.50 -45.27
CA LEU A 766 9.17 3.04 -43.89
C LEU A 766 10.16 3.83 -43.03
N GLN A 767 9.65 4.63 -42.11
CA GLN A 767 10.39 5.59 -41.30
C GLN A 767 10.29 5.32 -39.81
N TRP A 768 9.22 4.69 -39.34
CA TRP A 768 9.07 4.40 -37.91
C TRP A 768 8.46 3.02 -37.64
N ILE A 769 8.93 2.40 -36.55
CA ILE A 769 8.39 1.16 -36.00
C ILE A 769 8.27 1.37 -34.49
N GLU A 770 7.09 1.11 -33.95
CA GLU A 770 6.84 0.97 -32.52
C GLU A 770 6.60 -0.51 -32.23
N PHE A 771 7.40 -1.08 -31.33
CA PHE A 771 7.41 -2.50 -30.97
C PHE A 771 7.73 -2.62 -29.47
N GLY A 772 7.61 -3.82 -28.87
CA GLY A 772 7.86 -4.02 -27.45
C GLY A 772 6.58 -3.98 -26.60
N ASP A 773 6.64 -3.43 -25.39
CA ASP A 773 5.58 -3.48 -24.37
C ASP A 773 5.16 -4.89 -23.92
N ASP A 774 6.05 -5.87 -24.08
CA ASP A 774 5.88 -7.23 -23.60
C ASP A 774 7.20 -7.72 -22.98
N LYS A 775 7.17 -8.05 -21.69
CA LYS A 775 8.34 -8.50 -20.93
C LYS A 775 8.87 -9.87 -21.35
N SER A 776 8.09 -10.66 -22.10
CA SER A 776 8.56 -11.90 -22.71
C SER A 776 9.53 -11.66 -23.88
N ILE A 777 9.52 -10.47 -24.48
CA ILE A 777 10.42 -10.08 -25.57
C ILE A 777 11.81 -9.80 -24.99
N SER A 778 12.68 -10.81 -25.01
CA SER A 778 14.07 -10.71 -24.53
C SER A 778 15.11 -10.55 -25.64
N GLN A 779 14.70 -10.71 -26.91
CA GLN A 779 15.57 -10.63 -28.07
C GLN A 779 15.13 -9.49 -28.98
N LEU A 780 16.09 -8.72 -29.48
CA LEU A 780 15.82 -7.72 -30.51
C LEU A 780 15.32 -8.43 -31.78
N PRO A 781 14.19 -8.00 -32.39
CA PRO A 781 13.74 -8.58 -33.64
C PRO A 781 14.75 -8.29 -34.75
N SER A 782 14.77 -9.13 -35.79
CA SER A 782 15.62 -8.87 -36.95
C SER A 782 15.17 -7.60 -37.68
N LEU A 783 16.03 -6.57 -37.64
CA LEU A 783 15.85 -5.28 -38.31
C LEU A 783 16.71 -5.16 -39.58
N THR A 784 17.21 -6.29 -40.08
CA THR A 784 18.19 -6.34 -41.16
C THR A 784 17.68 -5.61 -42.41
N GLY A 785 18.46 -4.62 -42.87
CA GLY A 785 18.19 -3.91 -44.12
C GLY A 785 17.22 -2.72 -44.03
N LEU A 786 16.63 -2.43 -42.87
CA LEU A 786 15.70 -1.30 -42.64
C LEU A 786 16.40 0.07 -42.60
N LYS A 787 17.18 0.39 -43.63
CA LYS A 787 18.06 1.57 -43.68
C LYS A 787 17.32 2.90 -43.82
N THR A 788 16.00 2.88 -44.05
CA THR A 788 15.16 4.07 -44.14
C THR A 788 14.62 4.52 -42.78
N LEU A 789 14.77 3.70 -41.73
CA LEU A 789 14.22 3.94 -40.42
C LEU A 789 14.84 5.19 -39.77
N ARG A 790 13.98 6.07 -39.25
CA ARG A 790 14.30 7.33 -38.59
C ARG A 790 13.90 7.33 -37.12
N ARG A 791 12.83 6.62 -36.76
CA ARG A 791 12.40 6.43 -35.37
C ARG A 791 12.23 4.95 -35.08
N LEU A 792 12.77 4.51 -33.95
CA LEU A 792 12.55 3.15 -33.44
C LEU A 792 12.22 3.24 -31.96
N GLU A 793 11.14 2.58 -31.57
CA GLU A 793 10.72 2.48 -30.19
C GLU A 793 10.55 1.01 -29.82
N ILE A 794 11.31 0.57 -28.81
CA ILE A 794 11.21 -0.77 -28.24
C ILE A 794 11.27 -0.66 -26.71
N ASN A 795 10.20 -0.13 -26.12
CA ASN A 795 10.11 0.10 -24.68
C ASN A 795 9.57 -1.14 -23.94
N ASN A 796 9.72 -1.15 -22.61
CA ASN A 796 9.07 -2.08 -21.67
C ASN A 796 9.21 -3.57 -22.05
N SER A 797 10.36 -3.95 -22.57
CA SER A 797 10.69 -5.34 -22.92
C SER A 797 11.81 -5.84 -22.00
N SER A 798 12.43 -6.96 -22.33
CA SER A 798 13.56 -7.56 -21.60
C SER A 798 14.81 -7.68 -22.48
N ILE A 799 14.96 -6.78 -23.46
CA ILE A 799 16.05 -6.83 -24.43
C ILE A 799 17.36 -6.41 -23.74
N SER A 800 18.42 -7.19 -23.93
CA SER A 800 19.76 -6.87 -23.45
C SER A 800 20.77 -6.66 -24.59
N ASP A 801 20.68 -7.46 -25.66
CA ASP A 801 21.53 -7.33 -26.85
C ASP A 801 20.90 -6.41 -27.90
N ILE A 802 21.53 -5.25 -28.10
CA ILE A 802 21.14 -4.25 -29.10
C ILE A 802 22.16 -4.13 -30.25
N SER A 803 23.01 -5.15 -30.46
CA SER A 803 24.02 -5.16 -31.52
C SER A 803 23.42 -5.02 -32.93
N GLY A 804 22.20 -5.53 -33.13
CA GLY A 804 21.46 -5.43 -34.38
C GLY A 804 21.10 -3.99 -34.81
N LEU A 805 21.23 -3.00 -33.92
CA LEU A 805 20.95 -1.58 -34.23
C LEU A 805 22.08 -0.88 -34.98
N ALA A 806 23.30 -1.42 -34.97
CA ALA A 806 24.52 -0.72 -35.42
C ALA A 806 24.49 -0.23 -36.88
N GLU A 807 23.66 -0.85 -37.74
CA GLU A 807 23.54 -0.53 -39.16
C GLU A 807 22.44 0.50 -39.47
N LEU A 808 21.60 0.85 -38.48
CA LEU A 808 20.46 1.78 -38.63
C LEU A 808 20.89 3.25 -38.53
N THR A 809 21.96 3.61 -39.25
CA THR A 809 22.64 4.93 -39.20
C THR A 809 21.80 6.14 -39.62
N GLN A 810 20.55 5.93 -40.05
CA GLN A 810 19.60 7.00 -40.38
C GLN A 810 18.65 7.34 -39.22
N LEU A 811 18.74 6.64 -38.08
CA LEU A 811 17.97 6.94 -36.88
C LEU A 811 18.24 8.36 -36.37
N ILE A 812 17.15 9.04 -36.02
CA ILE A 812 17.07 10.37 -35.42
C ILE A 812 16.55 10.27 -33.99
N SER A 813 15.58 9.37 -33.76
CA SER A 813 15.01 9.10 -32.44
C SER A 813 15.06 7.61 -32.14
N LEU A 814 15.58 7.27 -30.96
CA LEU A 814 15.65 5.90 -30.48
C LEU A 814 15.19 5.84 -29.02
N GLN A 815 14.18 5.02 -28.76
CA GLN A 815 13.67 4.77 -27.42
C GLN A 815 13.76 3.30 -27.07
N LEU A 816 14.44 3.02 -25.96
CA LEU A 816 14.72 1.68 -25.45
C LEU A 816 14.55 1.64 -23.91
N ASN A 817 13.58 2.41 -23.40
CA ASN A 817 13.31 2.51 -21.97
C ASN A 817 12.81 1.18 -21.39
N ASN A 818 13.09 0.94 -20.10
CA ASN A 818 12.59 -0.22 -19.36
C ASN A 818 12.94 -1.56 -20.02
N ASN A 819 14.22 -1.74 -20.37
CA ASN A 819 14.81 -2.98 -20.91
C ASN A 819 15.89 -3.53 -19.95
N SER A 820 16.79 -4.39 -20.43
CA SER A 820 17.91 -4.96 -19.66
C SER A 820 19.25 -4.70 -20.36
N ILE A 821 19.39 -3.52 -20.98
CA ILE A 821 20.57 -3.16 -21.77
C ILE A 821 21.72 -2.78 -20.82
N GLU A 822 22.88 -3.38 -21.04
CA GLU A 822 24.14 -3.05 -20.34
C GLU A 822 25.13 -2.37 -21.31
N ASP A 823 25.29 -2.95 -22.51
CA ASP A 823 26.23 -2.49 -23.53
C ASP A 823 25.55 -1.61 -24.58
N VAL A 824 25.98 -0.35 -24.68
CA VAL A 824 25.53 0.63 -25.68
C VAL A 824 26.53 0.87 -26.81
N SER A 825 27.56 0.03 -26.94
CA SER A 825 28.62 0.15 -27.95
C SER A 825 28.10 0.16 -29.39
N SER A 826 27.00 -0.54 -29.65
CA SER A 826 26.36 -0.58 -30.97
C SER A 826 25.79 0.77 -31.41
N LEU A 827 25.53 1.69 -30.47
CA LEU A 827 24.97 3.01 -30.75
C LEU A 827 26.01 4.01 -31.28
N ALA A 828 27.32 3.76 -31.11
CA ALA A 828 28.39 4.71 -31.42
C ALA A 828 28.39 5.24 -32.87
N LYS A 829 27.81 4.50 -33.83
CA LYS A 829 27.74 4.91 -35.24
C LYS A 829 26.45 5.66 -35.61
N LEU A 830 25.50 5.78 -34.70
CA LEU A 830 24.20 6.41 -34.93
C LEU A 830 24.29 7.93 -34.76
N THR A 831 25.26 8.56 -35.42
CA THR A 831 25.64 9.98 -35.22
C THR A 831 24.57 10.98 -35.68
N ARG A 832 23.44 10.52 -36.18
CA ARG A 832 22.27 11.34 -36.55
C ARG A 832 21.21 11.40 -35.45
N LEU A 833 21.39 10.68 -34.34
CA LEU A 833 20.48 10.75 -33.22
C LEU A 833 20.42 12.18 -32.66
N GLU A 834 19.21 12.69 -32.56
CA GLU A 834 18.83 13.94 -31.90
C GLU A 834 18.15 13.64 -30.55
N SER A 835 17.45 12.50 -30.44
CA SER A 835 16.78 12.05 -29.22
C SER A 835 17.13 10.58 -28.91
N LEU A 836 17.62 10.34 -27.68
CA LEU A 836 17.96 9.01 -27.19
C LEU A 836 17.40 8.80 -25.78
N GLU A 837 16.54 7.79 -25.64
CA GLU A 837 15.97 7.40 -24.35
C GLU A 837 16.35 5.97 -23.98
N LEU A 838 17.01 5.83 -22.84
CA LEU A 838 17.59 4.61 -22.29
C LEU A 838 17.30 4.49 -20.78
N ASN A 839 16.22 5.10 -20.30
CA ASN A 839 15.88 5.03 -18.87
C ASN A 839 15.59 3.60 -18.44
N SER A 840 15.81 3.29 -17.16
CA SER A 840 15.46 2.00 -16.57
C SER A 840 16.10 0.82 -17.33
N ASN A 841 17.43 0.87 -17.41
CA ASN A 841 18.27 -0.20 -17.96
C ASN A 841 19.36 -0.52 -16.90
N VAL A 842 20.41 -1.24 -17.29
CA VAL A 842 21.55 -1.58 -16.41
C VAL A 842 22.87 -1.04 -16.98
N ILE A 843 22.82 0.11 -17.64
CA ILE A 843 23.97 0.73 -18.30
C ILE A 843 24.93 1.28 -17.24
N SER A 844 26.20 0.91 -17.34
CA SER A 844 27.29 1.44 -16.49
C SER A 844 28.29 2.30 -17.26
N ASP A 845 28.56 1.97 -18.52
CA ASP A 845 29.50 2.67 -19.41
C ASP A 845 28.76 3.40 -20.54
N VAL A 846 28.92 4.72 -20.59
CA VAL A 846 28.34 5.60 -21.61
C VAL A 846 29.38 6.14 -22.60
N SER A 847 30.59 5.58 -22.62
CA SER A 847 31.70 6.02 -23.49
C SER A 847 31.34 5.98 -24.98
N ALA A 848 30.52 5.01 -25.39
CA ALA A 848 30.03 4.87 -26.76
C ALA A 848 29.19 6.07 -27.23
N LEU A 849 28.62 6.85 -26.30
CA LEU A 849 27.76 7.99 -26.61
C LEU A 849 28.54 9.27 -26.94
N ALA A 850 29.84 9.34 -26.62
CA ALA A 850 30.66 10.55 -26.76
C ALA A 850 30.68 11.16 -28.18
N GLY A 851 30.49 10.31 -29.21
CA GLY A 851 30.46 10.74 -30.61
C GLY A 851 29.10 11.26 -31.11
N LEU A 852 28.03 11.13 -30.32
CA LEU A 852 26.65 11.46 -30.72
C LEU A 852 26.35 12.95 -30.55
N THR A 853 27.19 13.78 -31.13
CA THR A 853 27.21 15.25 -30.94
C THR A 853 25.96 16.00 -31.45
N ASN A 854 25.05 15.34 -32.17
CA ASN A 854 23.75 15.91 -32.57
C ASN A 854 22.64 15.69 -31.54
N LEU A 855 22.91 15.00 -30.42
CA LEU A 855 21.89 14.80 -29.38
C LEU A 855 21.45 16.12 -28.77
N GLU A 856 20.14 16.33 -28.76
CA GLU A 856 19.40 17.42 -28.10
C GLU A 856 18.71 16.90 -26.82
N HIS A 857 18.25 15.65 -26.83
CA HIS A 857 17.59 15.00 -25.69
C HIS A 857 18.26 13.67 -25.34
N LEU A 858 18.74 13.55 -24.10
CA LEU A 858 19.36 12.33 -23.58
C LEU A 858 18.78 11.95 -22.22
N HIS A 859 18.12 10.80 -22.16
CA HIS A 859 17.51 10.28 -20.94
C HIS A 859 18.15 8.95 -20.53
N LEU A 860 18.83 8.97 -19.39
CA LEU A 860 19.63 7.86 -18.84
C LEU A 860 19.27 7.58 -17.36
N SER A 861 18.07 7.98 -16.92
CA SER A 861 17.65 7.79 -15.53
C SER A 861 17.50 6.32 -15.18
N HIS A 862 17.60 5.94 -13.90
CA HIS A 862 17.44 4.56 -13.44
C HIS A 862 18.40 3.59 -14.16
N ASN A 863 19.70 3.90 -14.11
CA ASN A 863 20.78 3.06 -14.61
C ASN A 863 21.84 2.87 -13.50
N VAL A 864 23.03 2.41 -13.84
CA VAL A 864 24.14 2.19 -12.90
C VAL A 864 25.41 2.96 -13.30
N ILE A 865 25.22 4.11 -13.94
CA ILE A 865 26.31 4.93 -14.47
C ILE A 865 27.14 5.50 -13.31
N LEU A 866 28.46 5.44 -13.44
CA LEU A 866 29.43 5.98 -12.47
C LEU A 866 30.16 7.21 -13.02
N ASP A 867 30.52 7.18 -14.30
CA ASP A 867 31.33 8.19 -14.98
C ASP A 867 30.54 8.82 -16.13
N VAL A 868 30.44 10.15 -16.11
CA VAL A 868 29.71 10.96 -17.09
C VAL A 868 30.65 11.77 -17.99
N SER A 869 31.96 11.56 -17.92
CA SER A 869 32.97 12.29 -18.69
C SER A 869 32.75 12.21 -20.20
N ALA A 870 32.24 11.07 -20.68
CA ALA A 870 31.90 10.88 -22.09
C ALA A 870 30.79 11.82 -22.59
N LEU A 871 29.94 12.32 -21.69
CA LEU A 871 28.81 13.19 -22.04
C LEU A 871 29.21 14.66 -22.15
N ALA A 872 30.36 15.06 -21.60
CA ALA A 872 30.82 16.46 -21.56
C ALA A 872 30.91 17.13 -22.94
N GLY A 873 31.23 16.35 -23.99
CA GLY A 873 31.36 16.82 -25.37
C GLY A 873 30.04 16.99 -26.12
N LEU A 874 28.89 16.63 -25.53
CA LEU A 874 27.57 16.68 -26.17
C LEU A 874 26.97 18.09 -26.09
N THR A 875 27.63 19.05 -26.72
CA THR A 875 27.35 20.49 -26.55
C THR A 875 26.02 20.97 -27.14
N ASN A 876 25.33 20.14 -27.93
CA ASN A 876 24.01 20.44 -28.48
C ASN A 876 22.86 19.93 -27.60
N LEU A 877 23.15 19.28 -26.47
CA LEU A 877 22.10 18.87 -25.54
C LEU A 877 21.31 20.09 -25.09
N GLU A 878 19.99 19.91 -25.01
CA GLU A 878 19.02 20.82 -24.40
C GLU A 878 18.47 20.23 -23.10
N HIS A 879 18.35 18.90 -23.04
CA HIS A 879 17.83 18.17 -21.89
C HIS A 879 18.66 16.91 -21.59
N LEU A 880 19.13 16.80 -20.33
CA LEU A 880 19.85 15.64 -19.82
C LEU A 880 19.22 15.13 -18.52
N SER A 881 18.85 13.85 -18.49
CA SER A 881 18.35 13.19 -17.27
C SER A 881 19.25 12.05 -16.86
N LEU A 882 19.77 12.13 -15.63
CA LEU A 882 20.71 11.19 -15.00
C LEU A 882 20.23 10.77 -13.61
N ASN A 883 18.93 10.92 -13.31
CA ASN A 883 18.37 10.56 -12.02
C ASN A 883 18.63 9.08 -11.70
N ASP A 884 18.75 8.74 -10.42
CA ASP A 884 18.79 7.35 -9.94
C ASP A 884 19.90 6.54 -10.64
N ASN A 885 21.13 7.07 -10.55
CA ASN A 885 22.37 6.43 -11.01
C ASN A 885 23.36 6.33 -9.84
N ALA A 886 24.61 5.93 -10.11
CA ALA A 886 25.66 5.80 -9.10
C ALA A 886 26.74 6.91 -9.22
N ILE A 887 26.42 8.03 -9.86
CA ILE A 887 27.38 9.09 -10.19
C ILE A 887 27.83 9.81 -8.91
N SER A 888 29.13 9.87 -8.69
CA SER A 888 29.74 10.57 -7.54
C SER A 888 30.44 11.87 -7.90
N ASP A 889 30.85 12.02 -9.17
CA ASP A 889 31.53 13.21 -9.68
C ASP A 889 30.78 13.77 -10.89
N PHE A 890 30.27 14.99 -10.74
CA PHE A 890 29.59 15.74 -11.80
C PHE A 890 30.47 16.82 -12.43
N SER A 891 31.75 16.94 -11.99
CA SER A 891 32.68 17.95 -12.52
C SER A 891 32.84 17.93 -14.05
N PRO A 892 32.78 16.77 -14.76
CA PRO A 892 32.87 16.78 -16.21
C PRO A 892 31.71 17.49 -16.90
N LEU A 893 30.56 17.65 -16.22
CA LEU A 893 29.35 18.26 -16.77
C LEU A 893 29.22 19.75 -16.42
N GLU A 894 30.21 20.37 -15.76
CA GLU A 894 30.10 21.76 -15.29
C GLU A 894 29.81 22.74 -16.44
N GLU A 895 30.49 22.61 -17.59
CA GLU A 895 30.24 23.49 -18.75
C GLU A 895 28.85 23.28 -19.38
N LEU A 896 28.29 22.07 -19.29
CA LEU A 896 26.94 21.77 -19.77
C LEU A 896 25.88 22.31 -18.81
N ALA A 897 26.12 22.18 -17.51
CA ALA A 897 25.23 22.68 -16.46
C ALA A 897 25.03 24.21 -16.50
N GLU A 898 25.93 24.95 -17.15
CA GLU A 898 25.77 26.39 -17.41
C GLU A 898 24.73 26.70 -18.49
N LYS A 899 24.39 25.74 -19.35
CA LYS A 899 23.57 25.95 -20.56
C LYS A 899 22.22 25.24 -20.50
N ILE A 900 22.14 24.12 -19.79
CA ILE A 900 20.95 23.25 -19.77
C ILE A 900 20.53 22.82 -18.38
N VAL A 901 19.30 22.31 -18.31
CA VAL A 901 18.81 21.62 -17.12
C VAL A 901 19.31 20.17 -17.15
N ILE A 902 20.10 19.82 -16.14
CA ILE A 902 20.55 18.45 -15.88
C ILE A 902 19.83 17.93 -14.63
N ARG A 903 19.08 16.82 -14.76
CA ARG A 903 18.44 16.16 -13.61
C ARG A 903 19.36 15.09 -13.04
N VAL A 904 19.73 15.20 -11.76
CA VAL A 904 20.73 14.34 -11.11
C VAL A 904 20.27 13.73 -9.78
N ARG A 905 18.94 13.68 -9.54
CA ARG A 905 18.33 13.19 -8.29
C ARG A 905 18.85 11.78 -7.95
N SER A 906 18.92 11.45 -6.66
CA SER A 906 19.28 10.10 -6.17
C SER A 906 20.66 9.60 -6.60
N ASN A 907 21.61 10.51 -6.86
CA ASN A 907 23.01 10.16 -7.10
C ASN A 907 23.87 10.47 -5.86
N PRO A 908 24.89 9.64 -5.53
CA PRO A 908 25.81 9.92 -4.42
C PRO A 908 26.48 11.30 -4.49
N GLY A 909 26.89 11.74 -5.68
CA GLY A 909 27.55 13.02 -5.91
C GLY A 909 26.62 14.23 -5.82
N ALA A 910 25.30 14.03 -5.92
CA ALA A 910 24.32 15.11 -5.84
C ALA A 910 24.13 15.63 -4.41
N LEU A 911 24.34 14.76 -3.40
CA LEU A 911 24.15 15.09 -1.98
C LEU A 911 25.32 15.88 -1.35
N VAL A 912 26.50 15.87 -1.98
CA VAL A 912 27.77 16.31 -1.34
C VAL A 912 28.14 17.77 -1.66
N GLN A 913 27.44 18.46 -2.57
CA GLN A 913 27.91 19.76 -3.08
C GLN A 913 27.32 21.01 -2.41
N GLY A 914 26.20 20.90 -1.68
CA GLY A 914 25.57 22.05 -1.02
C GLY A 914 26.19 22.38 0.35
N GLY A 915 26.39 23.66 0.65
CA GLY A 915 26.74 24.11 2.00
C GLY A 915 25.56 24.02 2.98
N PRO A 916 25.72 24.51 4.22
CA PRO A 916 24.66 24.45 5.22
C PRO A 916 23.35 25.12 4.77
N LYS A 917 22.22 24.45 5.01
CA LYS A 917 20.87 24.98 4.74
C LYS A 917 20.60 26.23 5.59
N ILE A 918 19.93 27.22 5.00
CA ILE A 918 19.51 28.45 5.67
C ILE A 918 18.28 28.16 6.54
N THR A 919 18.48 27.94 7.83
CA THR A 919 17.40 27.53 8.76
C THR A 919 16.55 28.68 9.32
N GLY A 920 16.94 29.94 9.11
CA GLY A 920 16.19 31.13 9.57
C GLY A 920 16.74 31.83 10.83
N PRO A 921 16.00 32.81 11.38
CA PRO A 921 14.57 33.02 11.21
C PRO A 921 14.21 33.63 9.85
N TRP A 922 13.24 33.01 9.18
CA TRP A 922 12.59 33.51 7.96
C TRP A 922 11.29 34.23 8.32
N LEU A 923 10.81 35.09 7.42
CA LEU A 923 9.45 35.59 7.41
C LEU A 923 8.63 34.85 6.36
N TRP A 924 7.53 34.23 6.77
CA TRP A 924 6.66 33.42 5.93
C TRP A 924 5.29 34.08 5.74
N MET A 925 4.67 33.82 4.60
CA MET A 925 3.29 34.22 4.30
C MET A 925 2.62 33.14 3.45
N LEU A 926 1.42 32.72 3.84
CA LEU A 926 0.64 31.67 3.18
C LEU A 926 -0.57 32.26 2.45
N PHE A 927 -0.75 31.84 1.20
CA PHE A 927 -1.93 32.09 0.38
C PHE A 927 -2.66 30.77 0.09
N PRO A 928 -3.78 30.47 0.80
CA PRO A 928 -4.59 29.30 0.52
C PRO A 928 -5.50 29.53 -0.70
N ASP A 929 -5.89 28.44 -1.37
CA ASP A 929 -6.87 28.44 -2.46
C ASP A 929 -6.49 29.28 -3.69
N ALA A 930 -5.20 29.25 -4.06
CA ALA A 930 -4.77 29.88 -5.29
C ALA A 930 -5.22 29.03 -6.51
N GLN A 931 -6.52 28.95 -6.81
CA GLN A 931 -7.09 28.20 -7.95
C GLN A 931 -6.59 28.73 -9.31
N PHE A 932 -5.41 28.36 -9.83
CA PHE A 932 -4.97 28.99 -11.09
C PHE A 932 -4.13 28.09 -12.02
N GLU A 933 -4.65 27.91 -13.24
CA GLU A 933 -4.01 27.24 -14.38
C GLU A 933 -2.80 28.02 -14.96
N ASP A 934 -2.49 29.25 -14.49
CA ASP A 934 -1.42 30.09 -15.05
C ASP A 934 -0.63 30.93 -14.01
N PHE A 935 -0.06 30.26 -12.99
CA PHE A 935 0.70 30.90 -11.90
C PHE A 935 2.08 31.44 -12.32
N ARG A 936 2.62 31.01 -13.47
CA ARG A 936 3.98 31.31 -13.92
C ARG A 936 4.22 32.82 -14.06
N ASN A 937 3.18 33.57 -14.44
CA ASN A 937 3.26 35.01 -14.72
C ASN A 937 2.54 35.91 -13.71
N ARG A 938 2.22 35.41 -12.52
CA ARG A 938 1.34 36.12 -11.57
C ARG A 938 2.04 36.48 -10.26
N ASP A 939 2.02 37.77 -9.93
CA ASP A 939 2.50 38.32 -8.66
C ASP A 939 1.36 38.28 -7.62
N LEU A 940 1.34 37.24 -6.79
CA LEU A 940 0.26 37.04 -5.82
C LEU A 940 0.27 38.06 -4.68
N LEU A 941 1.45 38.60 -4.34
CA LEU A 941 1.54 39.68 -3.36
C LEU A 941 0.83 40.93 -3.90
N ALA A 942 1.05 41.23 -5.18
CA ALA A 942 0.42 42.37 -5.84
C ALA A 942 -1.09 42.17 -5.97
N ASP A 943 -1.54 40.97 -6.31
CA ASP A 943 -2.97 40.72 -6.43
C ASP A 943 -3.69 40.77 -5.07
N ALA A 944 -3.08 40.25 -4.01
CA ALA A 944 -3.66 40.30 -2.67
C ALA A 944 -3.70 41.71 -2.07
N SER A 945 -2.74 42.56 -2.42
CA SER A 945 -2.65 43.94 -1.92
C SER A 945 -3.30 44.98 -2.83
N GLY A 946 -3.91 44.60 -3.96
CA GLY A 946 -4.39 45.58 -4.93
C GLY A 946 -3.28 46.39 -5.62
N ARG A 947 -2.10 45.77 -5.80
CA ARG A 947 -0.86 46.26 -6.41
C ARG A 947 -0.01 47.18 -5.53
N GLU A 948 -0.30 47.27 -4.23
CA GLU A 948 0.51 48.06 -3.28
C GLU A 948 1.83 47.38 -2.89
N VAL A 949 1.85 46.04 -2.80
CA VAL A 949 3.01 45.23 -2.45
C VAL A 949 3.24 44.17 -3.52
N THR A 950 4.40 44.16 -4.17
CA THR A 950 4.77 43.23 -5.26
C THR A 950 5.86 42.27 -4.84
N GLU A 951 5.98 41.14 -5.52
CA GLU A 951 7.12 40.21 -5.41
C GLU A 951 8.45 40.95 -5.60
N LEU A 952 8.53 41.83 -6.60
CA LEU A 952 9.73 42.64 -6.84
C LEU A 952 10.05 43.55 -5.64
N GLN A 953 9.07 44.27 -5.10
CA GLN A 953 9.29 45.13 -3.93
C GLN A 953 9.76 44.35 -2.71
N VAL A 954 9.20 43.16 -2.45
CA VAL A 954 9.62 42.32 -1.32
C VAL A 954 10.97 41.68 -1.59
N ALA A 955 11.26 41.24 -2.81
CA ALA A 955 12.58 40.71 -3.19
C ALA A 955 13.68 41.76 -3.15
N THR A 956 13.36 43.04 -3.35
CA THR A 956 14.32 44.16 -3.26
C THR A 956 14.51 44.64 -1.82
N ASN A 957 13.42 44.83 -1.06
CA ASN A 957 13.47 45.54 0.22
C ASN A 957 13.36 44.62 1.45
N GLY A 958 13.02 43.34 1.24
CA GLY A 958 12.71 42.39 2.30
C GLY A 958 11.30 42.55 2.86
N ALA A 959 10.82 41.53 3.56
CA ALA A 959 9.55 41.58 4.28
C ALA A 959 9.73 42.19 5.69
N THR A 960 8.65 42.78 6.24
CA THR A 960 8.60 43.25 7.63
C THR A 960 7.64 42.38 8.44
N ALA A 961 8.09 41.87 9.59
CA ALA A 961 7.25 41.05 10.48
C ALA A 961 5.96 41.78 10.88
N GLY A 962 4.81 41.13 10.74
CA GLY A 962 3.50 41.69 11.07
C GLY A 962 2.95 42.71 10.06
N GLN A 963 3.69 43.06 9.01
CA GLN A 963 3.15 43.87 7.91
C GLN A 963 2.11 43.06 7.14
N SER A 964 0.98 43.69 6.83
CA SER A 964 -0.10 43.09 6.06
C SER A 964 0.13 43.19 4.56
N VAL A 965 -0.32 42.17 3.83
CA VAL A 965 -0.48 42.14 2.37
C VAL A 965 -1.90 41.64 2.11
N GLY A 966 -2.82 42.55 1.79
CA GLY A 966 -4.25 42.24 1.83
C GLY A 966 -4.70 41.87 3.25
N ASP A 967 -5.34 40.70 3.39
CA ASP A 967 -5.78 40.13 4.67
C ASP A 967 -4.72 39.23 5.34
N LYS A 968 -3.56 39.02 4.70
CA LYS A 968 -2.47 38.16 5.20
C LYS A 968 -1.40 38.98 5.91
N VAL A 969 -0.63 38.34 6.79
CA VAL A 969 0.47 38.98 7.53
C VAL A 969 1.74 38.13 7.51
N TRP A 970 2.92 38.77 7.50
CA TRP A 970 4.20 38.08 7.57
C TRP A 970 4.47 37.55 8.98
N VAL A 971 4.73 36.24 9.10
CA VAL A 971 4.98 35.53 10.36
C VAL A 971 6.42 35.01 10.44
N SER A 972 7.06 35.09 11.61
CA SER A 972 8.45 34.65 11.78
C SER A 972 8.55 33.18 12.16
N GLY A 973 9.48 32.43 11.55
CA GLY A 973 9.74 31.04 11.93
C GLY A 973 11.02 30.45 11.35
N LYS A 974 11.49 29.35 11.96
CA LYS A 974 12.67 28.62 11.53
C LYS A 974 12.28 27.32 10.84
N VAL A 975 12.91 27.02 9.71
CA VAL A 975 12.74 25.75 9.01
C VAL A 975 13.81 24.75 9.46
N GLY A 976 13.39 23.50 9.72
CA GLY A 976 14.29 22.39 10.03
C GLY A 976 15.15 21.97 8.82
N SER A 977 16.32 21.39 9.09
CA SER A 977 17.32 21.05 8.07
C SER A 977 17.13 19.68 7.38
N ALA A 978 16.31 18.78 7.93
CA ALA A 978 16.23 17.38 7.48
C ALA A 978 14.80 16.81 7.41
N ASN A 979 13.77 17.67 7.41
CA ASN A 979 12.36 17.24 7.50
C ASN A 979 11.57 17.61 6.23
N TRP A 980 10.82 16.65 5.68
CA TRP A 980 9.93 16.81 4.51
C TRP A 980 8.69 17.68 4.75
N GLN A 981 8.44 18.14 5.97
CA GLN A 981 7.38 19.10 6.29
C GLN A 981 7.91 20.37 6.99
N ASN A 982 9.18 20.71 6.73
CA ASN A 982 9.86 21.77 7.48
C ASN A 982 9.15 23.14 7.41
N ILE A 983 8.45 23.46 6.31
CA ILE A 983 7.69 24.71 6.16
C ILE A 983 6.27 24.56 6.70
N SER A 984 5.59 23.44 6.45
CA SER A 984 4.25 23.17 7.01
C SER A 984 4.23 23.31 8.55
N GLN A 985 5.29 22.85 9.24
CA GLN A 985 5.42 22.97 10.69
C GLN A 985 5.49 24.43 11.16
N VAL A 986 6.21 25.28 10.44
CA VAL A 986 6.34 26.71 10.75
C VAL A 986 4.98 27.41 10.63
N LEU A 987 4.25 27.11 9.57
CA LEU A 987 2.95 27.71 9.29
C LEU A 987 1.88 27.27 10.31
N ARG A 988 1.83 25.98 10.65
CA ARG A 988 0.97 25.46 11.74
C ARG A 988 1.27 26.14 13.08
N ALA A 989 2.55 26.26 13.45
CA ALA A 989 2.95 26.92 14.69
C ALA A 989 2.59 28.42 14.74
N SER A 990 2.48 29.07 13.58
CA SER A 990 2.10 30.48 13.45
C SER A 990 0.59 30.73 13.42
N GLY A 991 -0.24 29.68 13.48
CA GLY A 991 -1.70 29.79 13.41
C GLY A 991 -2.26 30.01 12.00
N THR A 992 -1.45 29.79 10.96
CA THR A 992 -1.86 29.83 9.55
C THR A 992 -1.61 28.48 8.88
N PRO A 993 -2.35 27.42 9.24
CA PRO A 993 -2.12 26.11 8.67
C PRO A 993 -2.43 26.10 7.16
N PRO A 994 -1.63 25.39 6.33
CA PRO A 994 -2.00 25.14 4.95
C PRO A 994 -3.32 24.38 4.89
N THR A 995 -4.21 24.77 3.99
CA THR A 995 -5.50 24.11 3.77
C THR A 995 -5.29 22.81 3.02
N GLU A 996 -5.92 21.73 3.47
CA GLU A 996 -5.65 20.38 2.96
C GLU A 996 -6.15 20.24 1.51
N ASP A 997 -7.41 20.53 1.20
CA ASP A 997 -7.97 20.24 -0.14
C ASP A 997 -7.68 21.30 -1.23
N LYS A 998 -6.69 22.18 -1.01
CA LYS A 998 -6.51 23.38 -1.84
C LYS A 998 -5.05 23.64 -2.20
N GLN A 999 -4.83 24.21 -3.38
CA GLN A 999 -3.51 24.67 -3.81
C GLN A 999 -3.02 25.79 -2.88
N ASN A 1000 -1.81 25.63 -2.34
CA ASN A 1000 -1.21 26.59 -1.42
C ASN A 1000 0.04 27.20 -2.06
N VAL A 1001 0.18 28.53 -1.94
CA VAL A 1001 1.44 29.21 -2.25
C VAL A 1001 2.01 29.84 -0.99
N VAL A 1002 3.28 29.56 -0.71
CA VAL A 1002 3.99 30.09 0.45
C VAL A 1002 5.14 30.95 0.00
N TYR A 1003 5.22 32.17 0.52
CA TYR A 1003 6.39 33.04 0.37
C TYR A 1003 7.26 32.99 1.62
N GLY A 1004 8.59 32.93 1.43
CA GLY A 1004 9.59 33.05 2.48
C GLY A 1004 10.60 34.16 2.16
N SER A 1005 10.79 35.10 3.07
CA SER A 1005 11.77 36.20 2.93
C SER A 1005 12.80 36.15 4.06
N ILE A 1006 14.08 36.33 3.72
CA ILE A 1006 15.17 36.43 4.68
C ILE A 1006 16.25 37.41 4.19
N THR A 1007 16.85 38.15 5.11
CA THR A 1007 17.94 39.09 4.81
C THR A 1007 19.27 38.54 5.32
N LEU A 1008 20.26 38.55 4.44
CA LEU A 1008 21.62 38.07 4.65
C LEU A 1008 22.58 39.25 4.61
N ASN A 1009 23.62 39.26 5.44
CA ASN A 1009 24.70 40.24 5.36
C ASN A 1009 26.00 39.56 4.93
N SER A 1010 26.51 39.94 3.76
CA SER A 1010 27.76 39.42 3.21
C SER A 1010 28.91 40.39 3.52
N PRO A 1011 30.04 39.92 4.11
CA PRO A 1011 31.15 40.79 4.48
C PRO A 1011 31.89 41.39 3.28
N ARG A 1012 31.73 40.79 2.09
CA ARG A 1012 32.34 41.19 0.83
C ARG A 1012 31.43 40.82 -0.34
N GLU A 1013 31.68 41.40 -1.51
CA GLU A 1013 31.11 40.87 -2.74
C GLU A 1013 31.75 39.52 -3.06
N GLN A 1014 30.95 38.51 -3.37
CA GLN A 1014 31.43 37.17 -3.71
C GLN A 1014 30.51 36.49 -4.72
N GLN A 1015 31.12 35.87 -5.73
CA GLN A 1015 30.46 34.91 -6.60
C GLN A 1015 30.40 33.56 -5.89
N THR A 1016 29.26 32.91 -5.92
CA THR A 1016 29.04 31.60 -5.30
C THR A 1016 27.97 30.81 -6.06
N LYS A 1017 27.68 29.59 -5.63
CA LYS A 1017 26.55 28.78 -6.11
C LYS A 1017 25.45 28.81 -5.05
N MET A 1018 24.21 29.03 -5.48
CA MET A 1018 23.03 28.79 -4.65
C MET A 1018 22.49 27.39 -4.94
N PHE A 1019 22.11 26.69 -3.89
CA PHE A 1019 21.46 25.38 -3.93
C PHE A 1019 20.00 25.55 -3.50
N ALA A 1020 19.09 24.99 -4.28
CA ALA A 1020 17.65 25.09 -4.06
C ALA A 1020 16.98 23.73 -4.24
N GLY A 1021 15.89 23.48 -3.51
CA GLY A 1021 15.09 22.29 -3.66
C GLY A 1021 13.81 22.34 -2.83
N SER A 1022 12.75 21.74 -3.36
CA SER A 1022 11.43 21.67 -2.74
C SER A 1022 10.67 20.47 -3.29
N GLY A 1023 9.73 19.93 -2.52
CA GLY A 1023 8.77 18.91 -2.93
C GLY A 1023 7.63 19.49 -3.78
N ALA A 1024 7.77 20.73 -4.23
CA ALA A 1024 6.79 21.51 -4.95
C ALA A 1024 7.51 22.46 -5.94
N ASN A 1025 6.75 23.01 -6.89
CA ASN A 1025 7.30 24.02 -7.80
C ASN A 1025 7.74 25.24 -6.98
N HIS A 1026 8.88 25.84 -7.32
CA HIS A 1026 9.40 26.95 -6.55
C HIS A 1026 10.08 28.03 -7.41
N LYS A 1027 10.06 29.27 -6.90
CA LYS A 1027 10.77 30.42 -7.46
C LYS A 1027 11.75 30.98 -6.44
N VAL A 1028 12.87 31.49 -6.93
CA VAL A 1028 13.95 32.08 -6.11
C VAL A 1028 14.33 33.44 -6.65
N TRP A 1029 14.28 34.46 -5.79
CA TRP A 1029 14.77 35.80 -6.08
C TRP A 1029 15.91 36.19 -5.14
N LEU A 1030 16.87 36.96 -5.66
CA LEU A 1030 17.94 37.57 -4.87
C LEU A 1030 18.07 39.05 -5.27
N ASN A 1031 17.98 39.95 -4.30
CA ASN A 1031 18.14 41.41 -4.50
C ASN A 1031 17.23 42.00 -5.59
N GLY A 1032 16.00 41.50 -5.69
CA GLY A 1032 15.01 41.93 -6.70
C GLY A 1032 15.11 41.22 -8.04
N GLU A 1033 16.11 40.37 -8.27
CA GLU A 1033 16.25 39.61 -9.52
C GLU A 1033 15.64 38.20 -9.35
N LEU A 1034 14.75 37.80 -10.26
CA LEU A 1034 14.24 36.42 -10.32
C LEU A 1034 15.33 35.54 -10.95
N LEU A 1035 15.97 34.71 -10.13
CA LEU A 1035 17.10 33.89 -10.56
C LEU A 1035 16.65 32.54 -11.12
N LYS A 1036 15.57 31.98 -10.57
CA LYS A 1036 15.17 30.61 -10.88
C LYS A 1036 13.68 30.37 -10.71
N GLU A 1037 13.14 29.58 -11.63
CA GLU A 1037 11.81 28.96 -11.55
C GLU A 1037 11.95 27.48 -11.90
N SER A 1038 11.49 26.61 -11.01
CA SER A 1038 11.82 25.19 -11.05
C SER A 1038 10.62 24.30 -10.82
N HIS A 1039 10.65 23.17 -11.54
CA HIS A 1039 9.60 22.17 -11.56
C HIS A 1039 10.18 20.84 -11.10
N GLY A 1040 9.47 20.15 -10.23
CA GLY A 1040 9.84 18.83 -9.77
C GLY A 1040 9.80 18.67 -8.26
N TRP A 1041 10.02 17.43 -7.83
CA TRP A 1041 9.85 16.99 -6.46
C TRP A 1041 11.20 16.59 -5.86
N SER A 1042 11.59 17.26 -4.78
CA SER A 1042 12.81 16.95 -4.03
C SER A 1042 12.63 17.10 -2.52
N GLU A 1043 13.25 16.18 -1.80
CA GLU A 1043 13.31 16.17 -0.33
C GLU A 1043 14.55 16.90 0.22
N ASP A 1044 15.44 17.33 -0.68
CA ASP A 1044 16.65 18.08 -0.39
C ASP A 1044 16.98 19.02 -1.57
N TYR A 1045 18.22 19.52 -1.68
CA TYR A 1045 18.70 20.24 -2.85
C TYR A 1045 18.42 19.45 -4.13
N GLN A 1046 17.67 20.08 -5.03
CA GLN A 1046 17.27 19.55 -6.33
C GLN A 1046 18.23 20.02 -7.43
N GLU A 1047 18.77 21.22 -7.26
CA GLU A 1047 19.51 21.93 -8.28
C GLU A 1047 20.45 22.97 -7.66
N PHE A 1048 21.35 23.49 -8.49
CA PHE A 1048 22.20 24.63 -8.16
C PHE A 1048 22.38 25.56 -9.36
N PHE A 1049 22.68 26.83 -9.08
CA PHE A 1049 22.93 27.86 -10.09
C PHE A 1049 23.85 28.97 -9.54
N PRO A 1050 24.64 29.65 -10.39
CA PRO A 1050 25.56 30.69 -9.96
C PRO A 1050 24.81 31.96 -9.49
N VAL A 1051 25.33 32.61 -8.45
CA VAL A 1051 24.78 33.85 -7.88
C VAL A 1051 25.87 34.77 -7.35
N THR A 1052 25.57 36.07 -7.26
CA THR A 1052 26.45 37.07 -6.64
C THR A 1052 25.83 37.61 -5.36
N LEU A 1053 26.52 37.42 -4.23
CA LEU A 1053 26.20 38.15 -3.00
C LEU A 1053 26.96 39.49 -3.01
N LYS A 1054 26.24 40.60 -2.94
CA LYS A 1054 26.81 41.95 -2.84
C LYS A 1054 27.38 42.17 -1.44
N GLN A 1055 28.41 43.02 -1.31
CA GLN A 1055 28.86 43.43 0.02
C GLN A 1055 27.73 44.16 0.77
N GLY A 1056 27.46 43.78 2.01
CA GLY A 1056 26.35 44.30 2.80
C GLY A 1056 25.09 43.42 2.73
N GLU A 1057 23.92 44.05 2.84
CA GLU A 1057 22.64 43.35 2.88
C GLU A 1057 22.25 42.75 1.52
N ASN A 1058 21.75 41.52 1.55
CA ASN A 1058 21.19 40.79 0.42
C ASN A 1058 19.84 40.20 0.82
N VAL A 1059 18.82 40.44 0.02
CA VAL A 1059 17.45 39.97 0.29
C VAL A 1059 17.18 38.72 -0.54
N LEU A 1060 16.85 37.63 0.12
CA LEU A 1060 16.43 36.37 -0.49
C LEU A 1060 14.91 36.22 -0.31
N LEU A 1061 14.19 36.08 -1.42
CA LEU A 1061 12.77 35.74 -1.45
C LEU A 1061 12.61 34.40 -2.15
N VAL A 1062 11.76 33.52 -1.61
CA VAL A 1062 11.38 32.25 -2.23
C VAL A 1062 9.87 32.12 -2.25
N SER A 1063 9.33 31.46 -3.28
CA SER A 1063 7.93 31.02 -3.29
C SER A 1063 7.85 29.53 -3.58
N ILE A 1064 6.94 28.82 -2.91
CA ILE A 1064 6.74 27.37 -3.05
C ILE A 1064 5.25 27.11 -3.30
N HIS A 1065 4.96 26.37 -4.36
CA HIS A 1065 3.63 26.16 -4.94
C HIS A 1065 3.29 24.68 -4.85
N ASN A 1066 2.40 24.33 -3.93
CA ASN A 1066 2.11 22.94 -3.60
C ASN A 1066 0.72 22.50 -4.06
N TRP A 1067 0.65 21.28 -4.62
CA TRP A 1067 -0.59 20.60 -4.98
C TRP A 1067 -1.05 19.54 -3.97
N ASN A 1068 -0.19 18.96 -3.12
CA ASN A 1068 -0.55 17.83 -2.26
C ASN A 1068 0.02 17.95 -0.82
N HIS A 1069 -0.50 18.89 -0.02
CA HIS A 1069 -0.44 18.89 1.47
C HIS A 1069 0.93 19.02 2.18
N ARG A 1070 2.07 18.82 1.50
CA ARG A 1070 3.40 18.75 2.14
C ARG A 1070 4.35 19.84 1.63
N LEU A 1071 4.52 20.92 2.41
CA LEU A 1071 5.42 22.02 2.08
C LEU A 1071 6.80 21.79 2.72
N ASN A 1072 7.81 21.60 1.88
CA ASN A 1072 9.22 21.69 2.24
C ASN A 1072 9.99 22.64 1.33
N GLY A 1073 11.10 23.15 1.87
CA GLY A 1073 12.06 23.95 1.11
C GLY A 1073 13.45 23.86 1.71
N HIS A 1074 14.45 23.72 0.84
CA HIS A 1074 15.86 23.58 1.18
C HIS A 1074 16.66 24.59 0.33
N PHE A 1075 17.19 25.61 1.00
CA PHE A 1075 17.93 26.70 0.35
C PHE A 1075 19.27 26.92 1.06
N GLY A 1076 20.36 27.08 0.31
CA GLY A 1076 21.68 27.41 0.85
C GLY A 1076 22.66 27.81 -0.22
N PHE A 1077 23.90 28.06 0.18
CA PHE A 1077 24.99 28.42 -0.74
C PHE A 1077 26.11 27.38 -0.67
N ALA A 1078 27.12 27.50 -1.54
CA ALA A 1078 28.32 26.66 -1.47
C ALA A 1078 28.99 26.74 -0.07
N PRO A 1079 29.62 25.65 0.43
CA PRO A 1079 30.15 25.55 1.80
C PRO A 1079 31.14 26.66 2.21
N ASP A 1080 31.81 27.29 1.25
CA ASP A 1080 32.81 28.35 1.43
C ASP A 1080 32.22 29.77 1.42
N THR A 1081 30.90 29.90 1.23
CA THR A 1081 30.21 31.20 1.19
C THR A 1081 30.12 31.83 2.57
N GLN A 1082 30.56 33.09 2.70
CA GLN A 1082 30.54 33.82 3.97
C GLN A 1082 29.33 34.76 4.07
N TYR A 1083 28.46 34.60 5.06
CA TYR A 1083 27.36 35.52 5.33
C TYR A 1083 26.87 35.40 6.78
N THR A 1084 26.11 36.39 7.27
CA THR A 1084 25.36 36.33 8.53
C THR A 1084 23.88 36.59 8.31
N LEU A 1085 23.01 36.13 9.22
CA LEU A 1085 21.56 36.35 9.14
C LEU A 1085 21.15 37.63 9.89
N VAL A 1086 20.36 38.50 9.25
CA VAL A 1086 19.79 39.71 9.87
C VAL A 1086 18.43 39.34 10.49
N ARG A 1087 18.23 39.59 11.79
CA ARG A 1087 16.98 39.21 12.51
C ARG A 1087 15.84 40.22 12.26
N PRO A 1088 14.61 39.76 11.97
CA PRO A 1088 13.43 40.65 11.97
C PRO A 1088 12.97 40.95 13.41
N GLY A 1089 12.85 42.23 13.79
CA GLY A 1089 12.50 42.68 15.16
C GLY A 1089 11.54 43.88 15.22
N PRO A 1090 10.91 44.16 16.39
CA PRO A 1090 9.92 45.23 16.55
C PRO A 1090 10.54 46.63 16.57
N LYS A 1091 9.88 47.59 15.90
CA LYS A 1091 10.35 48.98 15.76
C LYS A 1091 10.44 49.78 17.07
N PHE A 1092 9.67 49.42 18.10
CA PHE A 1092 9.66 50.08 19.42
C PHE A 1092 9.67 49.04 20.55
N SER A 1093 10.45 49.28 21.61
CA SER A 1093 10.57 48.32 22.72
C SER A 1093 10.74 48.98 24.10
N LEU A 1094 10.41 48.25 25.16
CA LEU A 1094 10.71 48.62 26.54
C LEU A 1094 11.98 47.88 26.99
N SER A 1095 12.92 48.58 27.63
CA SER A 1095 14.15 47.98 28.13
C SER A 1095 14.51 48.51 29.52
N ALA A 1096 15.14 47.66 30.32
CA ALA A 1096 15.72 48.02 31.62
C ALA A 1096 17.11 47.36 31.71
N GLU A 1097 18.04 47.97 32.45
CA GLU A 1097 19.40 47.41 32.62
C GLU A 1097 19.38 45.99 33.20
N LYS A 1098 18.39 45.72 34.06
CA LYS A 1098 18.07 44.42 34.65
C LYS A 1098 16.55 44.33 34.85
N THR A 1099 16.03 43.13 35.06
CA THR A 1099 14.59 42.91 35.33
C THR A 1099 14.32 42.46 36.77
N ARG A 1100 15.36 42.39 37.63
CA ARG A 1100 15.26 42.02 39.05
C ARG A 1100 15.92 43.06 39.94
N PHE A 1101 15.23 43.51 40.98
CA PHE A 1101 15.64 44.61 41.86
C PHE A 1101 15.28 44.34 43.32
N GLU A 1102 16.02 44.91 44.27
CA GLU A 1102 15.72 44.78 45.70
C GLU A 1102 14.79 45.91 46.18
N VAL A 1103 13.98 45.65 47.22
CA VAL A 1103 13.14 46.67 47.85
C VAL A 1103 13.99 47.86 48.30
N GLY A 1104 13.56 49.08 47.97
CA GLY A 1104 14.26 50.32 48.28
C GLY A 1104 15.23 50.79 47.19
N SER A 1105 15.56 49.96 46.20
CA SER A 1105 16.41 50.34 45.08
C SER A 1105 15.69 51.25 44.06
N THR A 1106 16.46 52.11 43.39
CA THR A 1106 15.97 52.90 42.25
C THR A 1106 16.54 52.39 40.94
N PHE A 1107 15.71 52.29 39.91
CA PHE A 1107 16.11 51.80 38.59
C PHE A 1107 15.45 52.61 37.47
N THR A 1108 15.98 52.49 36.26
CA THR A 1108 15.49 53.21 35.08
C THR A 1108 14.99 52.23 34.03
N VAL A 1109 13.83 52.55 33.46
CA VAL A 1109 13.24 51.84 32.32
C VAL A 1109 13.20 52.81 31.13
N GLN A 1110 13.63 52.35 29.97
CA GLN A 1110 13.72 53.13 28.74
C GLN A 1110 12.74 52.60 27.69
N VAL A 1111 12.13 53.50 26.92
CA VAL A 1111 11.45 53.17 25.67
C VAL A 1111 12.45 53.40 24.53
N LYS A 1112 12.76 52.35 23.77
CA LYS A 1112 13.73 52.36 22.67
C LYS A 1112 13.03 52.27 21.31
N VAL A 1113 13.75 52.74 20.30
CA VAL A 1113 13.37 52.67 18.89
C VAL A 1113 14.49 52.03 18.09
N GLU A 1114 14.14 51.13 17.16
CA GLU A 1114 15.06 50.40 16.30
C GLU A 1114 14.51 50.37 14.87
N ASN A 1115 15.33 50.72 13.88
CA ASN A 1115 15.00 50.67 12.46
C ASN A 1115 13.67 51.37 12.09
N VAL A 1116 13.39 52.52 12.71
CA VAL A 1116 12.27 53.37 12.33
C VAL A 1116 12.70 54.34 11.23
N THR A 1117 11.77 54.65 10.35
CA THR A 1117 11.94 55.65 9.29
C THR A 1117 11.01 56.81 9.58
N ASP A 1118 11.52 58.03 9.46
CA ASP A 1118 10.76 59.28 9.45
C ASP A 1118 9.86 59.53 10.68
N LEU A 1119 10.31 59.21 11.90
CA LEU A 1119 9.53 59.49 13.10
C LEU A 1119 9.57 60.99 13.46
N ALA A 1120 8.43 61.66 13.52
CA ALA A 1120 8.33 63.07 13.92
C ALA A 1120 7.71 63.27 15.31
N GLY A 1121 6.86 62.36 15.77
CA GLY A 1121 6.24 62.48 17.09
C GLY A 1121 5.64 61.19 17.63
N TRP A 1122 5.45 61.16 18.95
CA TRP A 1122 4.81 60.05 19.65
C TRP A 1122 4.11 60.49 20.95
N GLN A 1123 3.17 59.67 21.41
CA GLN A 1123 2.51 59.79 22.72
C GLN A 1123 2.26 58.42 23.35
N THR A 1124 2.19 58.35 24.69
CA THR A 1124 1.85 57.15 25.45
C THR A 1124 1.42 57.45 26.88
N ASP A 1125 0.67 56.51 27.45
CA ASP A 1125 0.52 56.30 28.90
C ASP A 1125 1.43 55.15 29.35
N ILE A 1126 1.84 55.16 30.62
CA ILE A 1126 2.65 54.10 31.24
C ILE A 1126 1.90 53.57 32.46
N VAL A 1127 1.69 52.26 32.52
CA VAL A 1127 1.01 51.58 33.63
C VAL A 1127 1.97 50.66 34.37
N PHE A 1128 1.91 50.67 35.71
CA PHE A 1128 2.72 49.87 36.63
C PHE A 1128 1.91 49.54 37.90
N ASP A 1129 2.32 48.53 38.68
CA ASP A 1129 1.65 48.24 39.95
C ASP A 1129 2.13 49.19 41.08
N PRO A 1130 1.23 50.02 41.65
CA PRO A 1130 1.60 50.99 42.69
C PRO A 1130 1.92 50.35 44.05
N ALA A 1131 1.57 49.08 44.26
CA ALA A 1131 1.93 48.31 45.45
C ALA A 1131 3.40 47.89 45.40
N VAL A 1132 3.90 47.53 44.21
CA VAL A 1132 5.26 47.00 44.00
C VAL A 1132 6.29 48.11 43.75
N MET A 1133 5.92 49.16 43.00
CA MET A 1133 6.87 50.22 42.62
C MET A 1133 6.22 51.61 42.53
N ARG A 1134 7.06 52.65 42.54
CA ARG A 1134 6.64 54.06 42.45
C ARG A 1134 7.46 54.80 41.42
N ALA A 1135 6.80 55.43 40.45
CA ALA A 1135 7.44 56.33 39.49
C ALA A 1135 7.93 57.60 40.20
N ARG A 1136 9.21 57.95 39.96
CA ARG A 1136 9.87 59.11 40.55
C ARG A 1136 10.04 60.25 39.55
N LYS A 1137 10.50 59.94 38.34
CA LYS A 1137 10.82 60.94 37.32
C LYS A 1137 10.69 60.35 35.93
N VAL A 1138 10.11 61.11 35.00
CA VAL A 1138 10.16 60.83 33.57
C VAL A 1138 11.10 61.85 32.94
N THR A 1139 11.96 61.40 32.04
CA THR A 1139 12.92 62.22 31.31
C THR A 1139 12.83 61.86 29.83
N GLU A 1140 12.86 62.87 28.97
CA GLU A 1140 12.90 62.65 27.52
C GLU A 1140 14.19 61.92 27.12
N GLY A 1141 14.09 61.02 26.15
CA GLY A 1141 15.23 60.35 25.54
C GLY A 1141 15.98 61.27 24.55
N ASP A 1142 16.92 60.69 23.82
CA ASP A 1142 17.83 61.39 22.90
C ASP A 1142 17.36 61.33 21.43
N PHE A 1143 16.51 60.36 21.07
CA PHE A 1143 16.25 60.04 19.67
C PHE A 1143 15.70 61.21 18.84
N LEU A 1144 14.65 61.88 19.32
CA LEU A 1144 14.07 63.03 18.59
C LEU A 1144 14.93 64.31 18.65
N LYS A 1145 15.97 64.33 19.48
CA LYS A 1145 16.92 65.44 19.63
C LYS A 1145 18.22 65.21 18.87
N GLN A 1146 18.33 64.11 18.13
CA GLN A 1146 19.43 63.93 17.20
C GLN A 1146 19.41 65.05 16.16
N ASP A 1147 20.58 65.32 15.58
CA ASP A 1147 20.85 66.50 14.74
C ASP A 1147 20.71 67.86 15.45
N ASP A 1148 20.86 67.88 16.79
CA ASP A 1148 20.75 69.08 17.66
C ASP A 1148 19.39 69.81 17.56
N GLU A 1149 18.33 69.09 17.16
CA GLU A 1149 16.99 69.63 16.99
C GLU A 1149 16.21 69.83 18.31
N GLU A 1150 15.36 70.86 18.34
CA GLU A 1150 14.47 71.10 19.48
C GLU A 1150 13.21 70.22 19.42
N THR A 1151 12.75 69.77 20.58
CA THR A 1151 11.52 68.99 20.74
C THR A 1151 10.53 69.69 21.65
N PHE A 1152 9.23 69.47 21.42
CA PHE A 1152 8.20 69.73 22.40
C PHE A 1152 7.96 68.45 23.22
N PHE A 1153 8.55 68.38 24.42
CA PHE A 1153 8.34 67.27 25.34
C PHE A 1153 7.36 67.61 26.46
N LYS A 1154 6.35 66.76 26.65
CA LYS A 1154 5.43 66.81 27.79
C LYS A 1154 5.65 65.56 28.65
N VAL A 1155 6.10 65.79 29.88
CA VAL A 1155 6.48 64.74 30.85
C VAL A 1155 5.31 63.87 31.36
N GLY A 1156 4.06 64.27 31.08
CA GLY A 1156 2.84 63.62 31.58
C GLY A 1156 2.57 63.85 33.07
N GLU A 1157 1.46 63.33 33.58
CA GLU A 1157 1.06 63.40 34.99
C GLU A 1157 1.35 62.07 35.71
N ILE A 1158 2.21 62.07 36.74
CA ILE A 1158 2.55 60.87 37.53
C ILE A 1158 1.49 60.64 38.63
N LYS A 1159 0.60 59.67 38.41
CA LYS A 1159 -0.44 59.24 39.37
C LYS A 1159 -0.04 57.94 40.06
N ASN A 1160 0.91 58.05 40.99
CA ASN A 1160 1.45 56.91 41.74
C ASN A 1160 0.40 56.13 42.54
N VAL A 1161 -0.71 56.74 42.96
CA VAL A 1161 -1.80 56.02 43.66
C VAL A 1161 -2.54 55.07 42.70
N LEU A 1162 -2.63 55.44 41.42
CA LEU A 1162 -3.32 54.67 40.38
C LEU A 1162 -2.38 53.75 39.59
N GLY A 1163 -1.07 53.81 39.84
CA GLY A 1163 -0.08 53.07 39.06
C GLY A 1163 0.06 53.55 37.62
N LYS A 1164 -0.12 54.86 37.37
CA LYS A 1164 -0.13 55.40 35.99
C LYS A 1164 0.73 56.65 35.82
N ILE A 1165 1.28 56.82 34.64
CA ILE A 1165 1.80 58.08 34.09
C ILE A 1165 0.97 58.37 32.85
N ILE A 1166 0.26 59.50 32.83
CA ILE A 1166 -0.74 59.78 31.80
C ILE A 1166 -0.31 60.96 30.93
N GLY A 1167 -0.41 60.80 29.62
CA GLY A 1167 -0.20 61.87 28.64
C GLY A 1167 1.26 62.27 28.45
N VAL A 1168 2.18 61.29 28.42
CA VAL A 1168 3.58 61.53 28.04
C VAL A 1168 3.65 61.62 26.52
N GLN A 1169 4.28 62.66 25.98
CA GLN A 1169 4.38 62.84 24.53
C GLN A 1169 5.59 63.69 24.15
N ALA A 1170 6.09 63.47 22.94
CA ALA A 1170 7.15 64.27 22.35
C ALA A 1170 6.90 64.47 20.85
N VAL A 1171 7.19 65.67 20.35
CA VAL A 1171 7.14 65.97 18.91
C VAL A 1171 8.37 66.80 18.55
N ARG A 1172 9.02 66.49 17.43
CA ARG A 1172 10.15 67.26 16.87
C ARG A 1172 9.63 68.59 16.32
N ARG A 1173 10.38 69.69 16.48
CA ARG A 1173 9.99 71.02 15.95
C ARG A 1173 10.39 71.25 14.50
N SER A 1174 11.32 70.45 13.98
CA SER A 1174 11.73 70.42 12.58
C SER A 1174 10.59 69.95 11.66
N GLU A 1175 10.65 70.35 10.38
CA GLU A 1175 9.73 69.89 9.33
C GLU A 1175 10.01 68.44 8.89
N ASP A 1176 11.13 67.83 9.30
CA ASP A 1176 11.55 66.48 8.94
C ASP A 1176 11.50 65.48 10.12
N GLY A 1177 10.99 64.27 9.87
CA GLY A 1177 11.11 63.16 10.82
C GLY A 1177 12.54 62.60 10.88
N ILE A 1178 12.78 61.68 11.80
CA ILE A 1178 14.09 61.05 11.98
C ILE A 1178 14.05 59.54 11.84
N SER A 1179 15.08 59.00 11.17
CA SER A 1179 15.24 57.57 10.94
C SER A 1179 16.42 57.03 11.73
N GLY A 1180 16.33 55.78 12.20
CA GLY A 1180 17.41 55.09 12.90
C GLY A 1180 16.97 54.45 14.20
N GLN A 1181 17.86 54.48 15.20
CA GLN A 1181 17.67 53.86 16.52
C GLN A 1181 18.06 54.81 17.66
N GLY A 1182 17.49 54.61 18.85
CA GLY A 1182 17.78 55.41 20.04
C GLY A 1182 16.76 55.27 21.17
N THR A 1183 16.71 56.24 22.09
CA THR A 1183 15.78 56.25 23.23
C THR A 1183 14.71 57.33 23.06
N LEU A 1184 13.44 56.99 23.20
CA LEU A 1184 12.32 57.94 23.19
C LEU A 1184 12.11 58.59 24.57
N LEU A 1185 12.12 57.81 25.64
CA LEU A 1185 11.97 58.31 27.01
C LEU A 1185 12.63 57.37 28.04
N SER A 1186 12.93 57.91 29.22
CA SER A 1186 13.42 57.18 30.39
C SER A 1186 12.56 57.47 31.62
N VAL A 1187 12.13 56.44 32.35
CA VAL A 1187 11.39 56.56 33.62
C VAL A 1187 12.20 55.96 34.75
N ARG A 1188 12.46 56.76 35.79
CA ARG A 1188 13.07 56.30 37.03
C ARG A 1188 12.01 55.86 38.03
N PHE A 1189 12.12 54.64 38.53
CA PHE A 1189 11.25 54.04 39.53
C PHE A 1189 11.98 53.80 40.86
N LEU A 1190 11.20 53.67 41.93
CA LEU A 1190 11.62 53.16 43.24
C LEU A 1190 10.86 51.86 43.52
N ALA A 1191 11.58 50.77 43.81
CA ALA A 1191 11.01 49.52 44.30
C ALA A 1191 10.48 49.69 45.73
N ARG A 1192 9.21 49.32 45.99
CA ARG A 1192 8.53 49.57 47.28
C ARG A 1192 8.22 48.32 48.09
N ALA A 1193 7.88 47.22 47.42
CA ALA A 1193 7.55 45.96 48.06
C ALA A 1193 7.94 44.80 47.15
N ALA A 1194 8.24 43.65 47.75
CA ALA A 1194 8.54 42.45 46.99
C ALA A 1194 7.31 42.00 46.19
N GLY A 1195 7.52 41.62 44.93
CA GLY A 1195 6.48 41.21 44.00
C GLY A 1195 6.91 41.38 42.54
N LYS A 1196 6.28 40.61 41.65
CA LYS A 1196 6.43 40.78 40.21
C LYS A 1196 5.37 41.74 39.70
N THR A 1197 5.77 42.72 38.91
CA THR A 1197 4.87 43.70 38.31
C THR A 1197 5.12 43.84 36.82
N ARG A 1198 4.04 44.04 36.08
CA ARG A 1198 4.05 44.28 34.64
C ARG A 1198 4.09 45.78 34.39
N LEU A 1199 5.11 46.22 33.67
CA LEU A 1199 5.20 47.60 33.18
C LEU A 1199 4.83 47.63 31.71
N ALA A 1200 3.90 48.50 31.38
CA ALA A 1200 3.23 48.47 30.09
C ALA A 1200 3.01 49.87 29.50
N LEU A 1201 3.20 50.00 28.19
CA LEU A 1201 2.77 51.18 27.43
C LEU A 1201 1.32 51.01 27.02
N ARG A 1202 0.51 52.06 27.18
CA ARG A 1202 -0.90 52.09 26.78
C ARG A 1202 -1.16 53.35 25.97
N SER A 1203 -2.12 53.29 25.06
CA SER A 1203 -2.45 54.45 24.20
C SER A 1203 -1.21 54.99 23.46
N PHE A 1204 -0.34 54.09 22.96
CA PHE A 1204 0.87 54.48 22.26
C PHE A 1204 0.55 54.81 20.81
N TYR A 1205 0.93 56.00 20.36
CA TYR A 1205 0.83 56.43 18.97
C TYR A 1205 2.15 57.04 18.55
N ALA A 1206 2.62 56.70 17.36
CA ALA A 1206 3.81 57.27 16.73
C ALA A 1206 3.46 57.65 15.29
N GLY A 1207 4.05 58.72 14.77
CA GLY A 1207 3.75 59.18 13.42
C GLY A 1207 4.86 59.99 12.77
N SER A 1208 4.80 60.07 11.46
CA SER A 1208 5.72 60.83 10.61
C SER A 1208 5.44 62.33 10.61
N ASN A 1209 6.29 63.10 9.92
CA ASN A 1209 6.08 64.54 9.75
C ASN A 1209 4.83 64.85 8.90
N THR A 1210 4.40 63.93 8.04
CA THR A 1210 3.18 64.00 7.23
C THR A 1210 1.93 63.55 8.00
N GLY A 1211 2.09 63.05 9.23
CA GLY A 1211 1.01 62.56 10.07
C GLY A 1211 0.60 61.11 9.80
N GLU A 1212 1.37 60.37 9.00
CA GLU A 1212 1.15 58.93 8.81
C GLU A 1212 1.49 58.16 10.08
N ALA A 1213 0.65 57.18 10.42
CA ALA A 1213 0.86 56.37 11.62
C ALA A 1213 2.00 55.37 11.41
N ILE A 1214 2.99 55.38 12.31
CA ILE A 1214 4.07 54.39 12.34
C ILE A 1214 3.62 53.23 13.23
N SER A 1215 3.43 52.06 12.62
CA SER A 1215 2.96 50.86 13.31
C SER A 1215 3.91 50.45 14.45
N ALA A 1216 3.33 50.17 15.61
CA ALA A 1216 4.03 49.78 16.82
C ALA A 1216 3.45 48.49 17.41
N SER A 1217 4.22 47.40 17.35
CA SER A 1217 3.97 46.19 18.14
C SER A 1217 4.75 46.29 19.44
N LEU A 1218 4.07 46.56 20.56
CA LEU A 1218 4.72 46.83 21.85
C LEU A 1218 4.70 45.60 22.76
N PHE A 1219 5.81 45.37 23.43
CA PHE A 1219 5.97 44.32 24.43
C PHE A 1219 6.06 44.93 25.83
N ASP A 1220 5.33 44.34 26.77
CA ASP A 1220 5.39 44.72 28.18
C ASP A 1220 6.62 44.05 28.85
N ILE A 1221 7.23 44.71 29.83
CA ILE A 1221 8.32 44.12 30.61
C ILE A 1221 7.83 43.69 31.98
N ILE A 1222 8.30 42.53 32.44
CA ILE A 1222 8.07 42.06 33.81
C ILE A 1222 9.27 42.50 34.65
N VAL A 1223 8.98 43.21 35.74
CA VAL A 1223 9.95 43.61 36.75
C VAL A 1223 9.69 42.80 38.01
N ASP A 1224 10.73 42.13 38.50
CA ASP A 1224 10.69 41.34 39.73
C ASP A 1224 11.37 42.12 40.86
N VAL A 1225 10.60 42.55 41.86
CA VAL A 1225 11.15 43.14 43.07
C VAL A 1225 11.27 42.05 44.13
N THR A 1226 12.49 41.79 44.59
CA THR A 1226 12.74 40.83 45.66
C THR A 1226 12.99 41.53 46.99
N ALA A 1227 12.67 40.83 48.08
CA ALA A 1227 12.76 41.33 49.45
C ALA A 1227 14.17 41.83 49.80
#